data_AF-A0A1W9LBJ3-F1
#
_entry.id   AF-A0A1W9LBJ3-F1
#
_cell.length_a   1.000
_cell.length_b   1.000
_cell.length_c   1.000
_cell.angle_alpha   90.00
_cell.angle_beta   90.00
_cell.angle_gamma   90.00
#
_symmetry.space_group_name_H-M   'P 1'
#
loop_
_entity.id
_entity.type
_entity.pdbx_description
1 polymer ?
#
loop_
_entity_poly.entity_id
_entity_poly.type
_entity_poly.pdbx_seq_one_letter_code
_entity_poly.pdbx_strand_id
1 'polypeptide(L)'
;QITAVEPAAGEIVVRLANATPFTRVHVFGARYLPAYDVFTHLGYSGTPGLRQQPWSPARTFYESGRDIGDEYRYILDRQSAQKFPGNMLDRPGLLLNPWALRDTEALAEALRSGGAYMGGEGGRGTAGGIGAASAASAPEPAAASASLDFLKTPAAVLANLQPGKDGVVHIPRAALAGRPHVRIVAVDPTATVIRHVALEDSPVESRELRLAGGLDPAKAYAEQRIVTSVPAKGTLTVADAATARFETIDTVAKAFRLLSTLGGNATLGEFSFITRWPDLPAAEKRTLYSKYACHELSFFLSQKDPEFFRTVIAPYLKNKKDKTFLDLWLLDADVKPYLEPWRLGRLNAVERILLGRRISGQGAAIARDTRERADLIPPNIEDFSLRFDTAVQTGDLETGGVRLQLEQERRKQTDGLAKSLPEAKAAFAASPPSPMSAGPGNAGRNRAAGNEAQANDGELKLGAMGKFERRALLREADPGADRDAAAKWQEKSKSDAGEAGYYLQTDKDARQAGRRFFQKLDQTKEWAENNYYKLPIEQQLADLVTVNDFWSDYASHDGKTPFLSKSFPQATRNFAEMMFALAVLDLPFKAGANAEKLDGLRYVLEAASPLIVFHREIREAARSDEPAGVLVAQGFFRADDRYRHENNEQFDKFVAEEFLPGTVYGAQAILTNPTGNRQRLQVLLQIPVGAIAVSGGLPTRGVYVDLDPHGTRTIEYFFYFPATGKYAHYPVTLARNDKVVAGATPFTFNVVAQLTKVDKTSWAWLSQNGSPEEVLAFLGGANLHRLNLTEMAWRMKDAAFFRQALALLGARHVYDPTLGSYAFLHNDAAALGTWLRHSPFADRCGLHLVSPLLVLDPVERLDFQHLEYSPLVNPRAHAVGERRKILNNRFREQYQRLMKVLAYKAALTDADELAVAYYLTLQDRIAEAIDWFAKVDRKAVPEQIQCDYLAAYLAFCRGDLDGARTLAKAHAEEPVDRWRTRFMQVLAQLDEATGAAAAATDAENRDQAQGALAATEPALELQVEAGKIRIDHRNLKSATLNFYPMDIELLFSRSPFLQEGSAQFSYIRPVLSQTVELAAGRDATTVELPAQFKAKNVMVEALGGGVRKTQAYYANTLKVQMVEAYGQVVVSHADTRKPVSGAYVKVYARTKGGEVKFFKDGYTDLRGRFDYASVNTNELEDSARLALLVLHEDLGAVVREAAPPKK
;
A
#
# COMPACT_ATOMS: atom_id res chain seq x y z
N GLN A 1 13.05 7.42 -55.96
CA GLN A 1 11.65 7.52 -56.45
C GLN A 1 11.36 6.36 -57.40
N ILE A 2 10.15 5.79 -57.41
CA ILE A 2 9.77 4.72 -58.36
C ILE A 2 9.29 5.36 -59.68
N THR A 3 10.13 5.34 -60.72
CA THR A 3 9.87 6.03 -61.99
C THR A 3 8.95 5.24 -62.92
N ALA A 4 9.20 3.93 -63.07
CA ALA A 4 8.39 3.02 -63.87
C ALA A 4 8.14 1.70 -63.14
N VAL A 5 7.02 1.07 -63.47
CA VAL A 5 6.76 -0.34 -63.17
C VAL A 5 6.15 -0.95 -64.43
N GLU A 6 6.85 -1.92 -65.02
CA GLU A 6 6.54 -2.52 -66.31
C GLU A 6 6.13 -3.99 -66.08
N PRO A 7 4.83 -4.33 -66.08
CA PRO A 7 4.36 -5.70 -65.92
C PRO A 7 4.39 -6.45 -67.26
N ALA A 8 5.41 -7.29 -67.46
CA ALA A 8 5.54 -8.16 -68.62
C ALA A 8 4.87 -9.54 -68.39
N ALA A 9 4.93 -10.42 -69.39
CA ALA A 9 4.34 -11.76 -69.31
C ALA A 9 5.08 -12.70 -68.34
N GLY A 10 6.40 -12.57 -68.19
CA GLY A 10 7.22 -13.40 -67.29
C GLY A 10 7.65 -12.74 -65.98
N GLU A 11 7.78 -11.42 -65.96
CA GLU A 11 8.30 -10.65 -64.83
C GLU A 11 7.66 -9.26 -64.71
N ILE A 12 7.85 -8.61 -63.56
CA ILE A 12 7.56 -7.19 -63.36
C ILE A 12 8.88 -6.48 -63.12
N VAL A 13 9.15 -5.45 -63.93
CA VAL A 13 10.38 -4.66 -63.85
C VAL A 13 10.06 -3.35 -63.13
N VAL A 14 10.69 -3.10 -61.97
CA VAL A 14 10.53 -1.87 -61.17
C VAL A 14 11.77 -1.01 -61.35
N ARG A 15 11.61 0.22 -61.85
CA ARG A 15 12.71 1.17 -62.05
C ARG A 15 12.72 2.25 -60.98
N LEU A 16 13.90 2.55 -60.43
CA LEU A 16 14.11 3.56 -59.41
C LEU A 16 15.05 4.66 -59.91
N ALA A 17 14.60 5.92 -59.84
CA ALA A 17 15.52 7.05 -59.86
C ALA A 17 16.11 7.28 -58.45
N ASN A 18 17.40 7.62 -58.41
CA ASN A 18 18.15 7.95 -57.19
C ASN A 18 18.17 6.80 -56.16
N ALA A 19 18.35 5.56 -56.62
CA ALA A 19 18.59 4.42 -55.73
C ALA A 19 19.98 4.53 -55.06
N THR A 20 20.04 4.35 -53.75
CA THR A 20 21.26 4.35 -52.94
C THR A 20 21.64 2.90 -52.56
N PRO A 21 22.86 2.64 -52.05
CA PRO A 21 23.22 1.34 -51.45
C PRO A 21 22.33 0.93 -50.27
N PHE A 22 21.62 1.88 -49.66
CA PHE A 22 20.68 1.65 -48.55
C PHE A 22 19.23 1.46 -49.01
N THR A 23 18.90 1.80 -50.26
CA THR A 23 17.54 1.66 -50.79
C THR A 23 17.10 0.20 -50.81
N ARG A 24 15.90 -0.09 -50.28
CA ARG A 24 15.27 -1.42 -50.27
C ARG A 24 13.86 -1.36 -50.83
N VAL A 25 13.49 -2.37 -51.61
CA VAL A 25 12.15 -2.51 -52.18
C VAL A 25 11.41 -3.65 -51.47
N HIS A 26 10.18 -3.38 -51.05
CA HIS A 26 9.27 -4.31 -50.41
C HIS A 26 8.00 -4.41 -51.27
N VAL A 27 7.68 -5.61 -51.72
CA VAL A 27 6.56 -5.86 -52.63
C VAL A 27 5.52 -6.72 -51.94
N PHE A 28 4.30 -6.22 -51.87
CA PHE A 28 3.16 -6.86 -51.22
C PHE A 28 2.11 -7.19 -52.29
N GLY A 29 1.96 -8.48 -52.61
CA GLY A 29 0.93 -8.97 -53.54
C GLY A 29 -0.28 -9.50 -52.77
N ALA A 30 -1.42 -8.84 -52.91
CA ALA A 30 -2.66 -9.20 -52.22
C ALA A 30 -3.80 -9.54 -53.21
N ARG A 31 -4.78 -10.32 -52.73
CA ARG A 31 -6.01 -10.63 -53.49
C ARG A 31 -7.01 -9.46 -53.44
N TYR A 32 -7.06 -8.76 -52.32
CA TYR A 32 -7.93 -7.61 -52.05
C TYR A 32 -7.10 -6.46 -51.49
N LEU A 33 -7.67 -5.25 -51.46
CA LEU A 33 -7.07 -4.13 -50.75
C LEU A 33 -7.20 -4.36 -49.24
N PRO A 34 -6.10 -4.47 -48.46
CA PRO A 34 -6.20 -4.54 -47.00
C PRO A 34 -6.79 -3.26 -46.42
N ALA A 35 -7.51 -3.40 -45.30
CA ALA A 35 -8.20 -2.32 -44.60
C ALA A 35 -7.27 -1.34 -43.83
N TYR A 36 -5.96 -1.57 -43.89
CA TYR A 36 -4.94 -0.71 -43.27
C TYR A 36 -4.01 -0.11 -44.34
N ASP A 37 -3.49 1.09 -44.04
CA ASP A 37 -2.49 1.74 -44.89
C ASP A 37 -1.08 1.25 -44.56
N VAL A 38 -0.38 0.80 -45.59
CA VAL A 38 0.99 0.29 -45.49
C VAL A 38 2.01 1.45 -45.40
N PHE A 39 1.67 2.63 -45.92
CA PHE A 39 2.56 3.80 -45.81
C PHE A 39 2.62 4.33 -44.37
N THR A 40 1.49 4.41 -43.67
CA THR A 40 1.42 4.83 -42.25
C THR A 40 2.29 3.94 -41.33
N HIS A 41 2.38 2.63 -41.59
CA HIS A 41 3.20 1.71 -40.79
C HIS A 41 4.68 1.60 -41.22
N LEU A 42 5.07 2.02 -42.45
CA LEU A 42 6.43 1.86 -43.00
C LEU A 42 7.08 3.15 -43.56
N GLY A 43 6.39 4.29 -43.46
CA GLY A 43 6.71 5.53 -44.18
C GLY A 43 7.68 6.49 -43.50
N TYR A 44 8.14 6.19 -42.28
CA TYR A 44 8.89 7.13 -41.44
C TYR A 44 10.38 7.19 -41.83
N SER A 45 10.88 8.38 -42.21
CA SER A 45 12.31 8.61 -42.46
C SER A 45 13.04 9.08 -41.20
N GLY A 46 14.33 8.72 -41.07
CA GLY A 46 15.06 8.77 -39.80
C GLY A 46 15.59 10.15 -39.38
N THR A 47 15.22 11.23 -40.05
CA THR A 47 15.91 12.53 -39.96
C THR A 47 15.30 13.45 -38.89
N PRO A 48 16.05 13.89 -37.86
CA PRO A 48 15.52 14.82 -36.85
C PRO A 48 15.24 16.22 -37.39
N GLY A 49 14.16 16.85 -36.92
CA GLY A 49 13.84 18.26 -37.21
C GLY A 49 14.71 19.26 -36.46
N LEU A 50 14.67 20.53 -36.92
CA LEU A 50 15.40 21.65 -36.31
C LEU A 50 14.93 21.92 -34.88
N ARG A 51 15.88 22.23 -33.98
CA ARG A 51 15.60 22.66 -32.60
C ARG A 51 15.56 24.19 -32.50
N GLN A 52 14.68 24.70 -31.64
CA GLN A 52 14.63 26.12 -31.23
C GLN A 52 15.07 26.29 -29.77
N GLN A 53 15.56 27.49 -29.43
CA GLN A 53 15.89 27.89 -28.07
C GLN A 53 15.57 29.40 -27.88
N PRO A 54 14.83 29.81 -26.83
CA PRO A 54 14.53 31.21 -26.56
C PRO A 54 15.63 31.92 -25.75
N TRP A 55 15.70 33.25 -25.88
CA TRP A 55 16.56 34.16 -25.10
C TRP A 55 15.77 34.95 -24.04
N SER A 56 16.48 35.57 -23.10
CA SER A 56 15.92 36.35 -21.98
C SER A 56 16.40 37.81 -21.99
N PRO A 57 15.53 38.81 -21.73
CA PRO A 57 15.91 40.22 -21.66
C PRO A 57 16.45 40.66 -20.28
N ALA A 58 16.95 41.90 -20.21
CA ALA A 58 17.69 42.48 -19.09
C ALA A 58 16.84 42.89 -17.85
N ARG A 59 17.36 43.81 -17.03
CA ARG A 59 17.21 43.87 -15.56
C ARG A 59 17.29 45.33 -15.04
N THR A 60 16.61 45.71 -13.94
CA THR A 60 16.49 47.12 -13.45
C THR A 60 16.12 47.25 -11.95
N PHE A 61 16.84 48.10 -11.20
CA PHE A 61 16.86 48.19 -9.71
C PHE A 61 16.06 49.36 -9.09
N TYR A 62 15.62 49.20 -7.82
CA TYR A 62 15.05 50.24 -6.93
C TYR A 62 15.46 50.00 -5.45
N GLU A 63 15.54 51.03 -4.60
CA GLU A 63 16.05 50.89 -3.21
C GLU A 63 14.99 51.04 -2.10
N SER A 64 15.21 50.37 -0.96
CA SER A 64 14.38 50.39 0.26
C SER A 64 15.23 50.12 1.52
N GLY A 65 14.63 50.27 2.71
CA GLY A 65 15.31 50.30 4.02
C GLY A 65 15.88 48.97 4.54
N ARG A 66 16.48 49.05 5.74
CA ARG A 66 17.33 48.00 6.34
C ARG A 66 16.59 47.07 7.31
N ASP A 67 16.60 45.77 7.02
CA ASP A 67 16.09 44.71 7.91
C ASP A 67 17.00 44.41 9.12
N ILE A 68 16.38 44.11 10.27
CA ILE A 68 17.05 43.50 11.44
C ILE A 68 17.10 41.96 11.31
N GLY A 69 18.15 41.34 11.84
CA GLY A 69 18.37 39.89 11.70
C GLY A 69 17.45 39.02 12.55
N ASP A 70 17.09 37.85 12.03
CA ASP A 70 16.09 36.93 12.62
C ASP A 70 16.44 36.52 14.07
N GLU A 71 17.71 36.26 14.39
CA GLU A 71 18.14 35.86 15.74
C GLU A 71 18.01 37.02 16.76
N TYR A 72 18.33 38.25 16.34
CA TYR A 72 18.19 39.42 17.23
C TYR A 72 16.71 39.71 17.49
N ARG A 73 15.86 39.56 16.47
CA ARG A 73 14.40 39.62 16.61
C ARG A 73 13.87 38.51 17.53
N TYR A 74 14.32 37.26 17.37
CA TYR A 74 13.98 36.14 18.24
C TYR A 74 14.33 36.41 19.71
N ILE A 75 15.46 37.07 20.00
CA ILE A 75 15.84 37.44 21.37
C ILE A 75 14.84 38.45 21.97
N LEU A 76 14.43 39.47 21.20
CA LEU A 76 13.46 40.48 21.64
C LEU A 76 12.06 39.88 21.81
N ASP A 77 11.58 39.12 20.82
CA ASP A 77 10.26 38.47 20.82
C ASP A 77 10.15 37.42 21.95
N ARG A 78 11.25 36.74 22.30
CA ARG A 78 11.33 35.84 23.47
C ARG A 78 11.33 36.58 24.81
N GLN A 79 11.89 37.80 24.88
CA GLN A 79 11.94 38.56 26.14
C GLN A 79 10.54 39.03 26.56
N SER A 80 9.71 39.43 25.59
CA SER A 80 8.34 39.91 25.79
C SER A 80 7.27 38.80 25.82
N ALA A 81 7.54 37.63 25.24
CA ALA A 81 6.60 36.51 25.25
C ALA A 81 6.31 35.94 26.65
N GLN A 82 5.08 35.46 26.83
CA GLN A 82 4.68 34.63 27.98
C GLN A 82 5.49 33.34 28.02
N LYS A 83 5.80 32.88 29.24
CA LYS A 83 6.67 31.72 29.51
C LYS A 83 5.86 30.65 30.23
N PHE A 84 6.09 29.40 29.84
CA PHE A 84 5.44 28.22 30.37
C PHE A 84 6.53 27.19 30.73
N PRO A 85 6.30 26.28 31.69
CA PRO A 85 7.19 25.14 31.93
C PRO A 85 7.36 24.29 30.65
N GLY A 86 8.57 23.77 30.45
CA GLY A 86 8.81 22.74 29.44
C GLY A 86 8.10 21.44 29.84
N ASN A 87 7.70 20.65 28.84
CA ASN A 87 6.93 19.42 29.06
C ASN A 87 7.65 18.23 28.40
N MET A 88 7.88 17.16 29.18
CA MET A 88 8.56 15.92 28.78
C MET A 88 7.60 14.73 28.72
N LEU A 89 6.29 14.98 28.71
CA LEU A 89 5.28 13.98 28.35
C LEU A 89 5.29 13.72 26.85
N ASP A 90 4.93 12.50 26.46
CA ASP A 90 4.51 12.15 25.11
C ASP A 90 3.53 13.23 24.58
N ARG A 91 3.80 13.80 23.39
CA ARG A 91 2.90 14.82 22.82
C ARG A 91 1.47 14.28 22.69
N PRO A 92 0.45 15.13 22.91
CA PRO A 92 -0.94 14.75 22.79
C PRO A 92 -1.27 14.31 21.36
N GLY A 93 -2.42 13.67 21.20
CA GLY A 93 -2.97 13.21 19.94
C GLY A 93 -4.48 13.06 20.08
N LEU A 94 -5.20 13.18 18.96
CA LEU A 94 -6.67 13.06 18.89
C LEU A 94 -7.12 11.73 18.25
N LEU A 95 -6.21 10.99 17.61
CA LEU A 95 -6.46 9.68 17.03
C LEU A 95 -6.45 8.61 18.11
N LEU A 96 -7.42 7.70 18.05
CA LEU A 96 -7.58 6.64 19.05
C LEU A 96 -6.54 5.54 18.84
N ASN A 97 -6.43 5.05 17.60
CA ASN A 97 -5.51 3.99 17.18
C ASN A 97 -4.64 4.43 15.98
N PRO A 98 -3.78 5.45 16.11
CA PRO A 98 -2.97 5.91 14.99
C PRO A 98 -1.92 4.89 14.52
N TRP A 99 -1.77 4.77 13.20
CA TRP A 99 -0.70 4.04 12.53
C TRP A 99 0.10 4.96 11.59
N ALA A 100 1.39 4.69 11.40
CA ALA A 100 2.28 5.56 10.62
C ALA A 100 2.09 5.34 9.11
N LEU A 101 1.73 6.41 8.40
CA LEU A 101 1.64 6.44 6.93
C LEU A 101 3.02 6.50 6.26
N ARG A 102 3.91 7.34 6.81
CA ARG A 102 5.22 7.67 6.24
C ARG A 102 6.09 8.49 7.21
N ASP A 103 7.40 8.42 7.01
CA ASP A 103 8.35 9.33 7.62
C ASP A 103 8.25 10.75 7.00
N THR A 104 8.64 11.76 7.75
CA THR A 104 8.61 13.17 7.36
C THR A 104 9.85 13.92 7.86
N GLU A 105 10.26 14.96 7.14
CA GLU A 105 11.44 15.75 7.48
C GLU A 105 11.09 17.23 7.72
N ALA A 106 11.79 17.83 8.68
CA ALA A 106 11.76 19.26 8.91
C ALA A 106 12.85 19.96 8.08
N LEU A 107 12.49 21.05 7.41
CA LEU A 107 13.46 21.90 6.72
C LEU A 107 14.40 22.56 7.75
N ALA A 108 15.68 22.63 7.43
CA ALA A 108 16.65 23.40 8.22
C ALA A 108 16.26 24.89 8.22
N GLU A 109 16.20 25.50 9.41
CA GLU A 109 15.84 26.91 9.53
C GLU A 109 17.03 27.82 9.18
N ALA A 110 17.04 28.30 7.94
CA ALA A 110 17.96 29.35 7.51
C ALA A 110 17.52 30.71 8.09
N LEU A 111 18.26 31.18 9.11
CA LEU A 111 18.10 32.50 9.70
C LEU A 111 18.62 33.58 8.75
N ARG A 112 17.87 34.67 8.58
CA ARG A 112 18.38 35.88 7.92
C ARG A 112 19.33 36.63 8.85
N SER A 113 20.55 36.86 8.39
CA SER A 113 21.39 37.92 8.94
C SER A 113 20.71 39.29 8.73
N GLY A 114 20.97 40.25 9.63
CA GLY A 114 20.48 41.61 9.45
C GLY A 114 21.09 42.25 8.21
N GLY A 115 20.29 42.95 7.42
CA GLY A 115 20.74 43.54 6.17
C GLY A 115 21.81 44.62 6.38
N ALA A 116 22.54 44.93 5.30
CA ALA A 116 22.99 46.30 5.08
C ALA A 116 21.82 47.11 4.47
N TYR A 117 21.98 48.43 4.29
CA TYR A 117 21.12 49.15 3.37
C TYR A 117 21.46 48.69 1.94
N MET A 118 20.49 48.11 1.23
CA MET A 118 20.65 47.50 -0.10
C MET A 118 19.32 47.54 -0.86
N GLY A 119 19.31 48.05 -2.10
CA GLY A 119 18.18 47.94 -3.02
C GLY A 119 18.12 46.66 -3.84
N GLY A 120 17.01 46.47 -4.56
CA GLY A 120 16.70 45.29 -5.35
C GLY A 120 15.70 45.55 -6.48
N GLU A 121 15.67 44.64 -7.45
CA GLU A 121 14.96 44.82 -8.73
C GLU A 121 13.44 44.74 -8.70
N GLY A 122 12.83 45.47 -9.62
CA GLY A 122 11.42 45.32 -9.95
C GLY A 122 11.12 43.92 -10.52
N GLY A 123 10.10 43.25 -10.00
CA GLY A 123 9.80 41.86 -10.34
C GLY A 123 9.38 41.63 -11.79
N ARG A 124 9.86 40.54 -12.40
CA ARG A 124 9.39 40.04 -13.70
C ARG A 124 7.97 39.46 -13.59
N GLY A 125 7.05 39.93 -14.41
CA GLY A 125 5.88 39.14 -14.82
C GLY A 125 6.23 38.27 -16.04
N THR A 126 6.01 36.96 -15.98
CA THR A 126 6.16 36.06 -17.13
C THR A 126 4.80 35.82 -17.79
N ALA A 127 4.63 36.28 -19.03
CA ALA A 127 3.46 35.93 -19.84
C ALA A 127 3.44 34.42 -20.14
N GLY A 128 2.25 33.87 -20.34
CA GLY A 128 2.06 32.43 -20.52
C GLY A 128 2.72 31.90 -21.79
N GLY A 129 3.51 30.84 -21.67
CA GLY A 129 3.92 30.04 -22.82
C GLY A 129 2.71 29.31 -23.39
N ILE A 130 2.40 29.55 -24.67
CA ILE A 130 1.40 28.75 -25.39
C ILE A 130 1.89 27.30 -25.39
N GLY A 131 1.08 26.40 -24.82
CA GLY A 131 1.42 24.99 -24.78
C GLY A 131 1.58 24.45 -26.20
N ALA A 132 2.78 23.94 -26.51
CA ALA A 132 2.95 23.11 -27.69
C ALA A 132 2.05 21.88 -27.50
N ALA A 133 0.98 21.78 -28.31
CA ALA A 133 0.10 20.64 -28.28
C ALA A 133 0.92 19.39 -28.60
N SER A 134 1.09 18.51 -27.61
CA SER A 134 1.44 17.13 -27.89
C SER A 134 0.36 16.61 -28.84
N ALA A 135 0.75 16.27 -30.06
CA ALA A 135 -0.16 15.59 -30.98
C ALA A 135 -0.60 14.31 -30.29
N ALA A 136 -1.84 14.28 -29.81
CA ALA A 136 -2.36 13.14 -29.10
C ALA A 136 -2.24 11.92 -30.01
N SER A 137 -1.66 10.84 -29.50
CA SER A 137 -1.80 9.53 -30.13
C SER A 137 -3.29 9.24 -30.19
N ALA A 138 -3.90 9.42 -31.36
CA ALA A 138 -5.25 8.96 -31.59
C ALA A 138 -5.29 7.47 -31.22
N PRO A 139 -6.32 7.00 -30.49
CA PRO A 139 -6.45 5.57 -30.26
C PRO A 139 -6.46 4.87 -31.62
N GLU A 140 -5.68 3.80 -31.78
CA GLU A 140 -5.66 3.06 -33.04
C GLU A 140 -7.11 2.66 -33.37
N PRO A 141 -7.60 2.91 -34.60
CA PRO A 141 -8.90 2.42 -35.00
C PRO A 141 -8.86 0.89 -34.89
N ALA A 142 -9.73 0.33 -34.06
CA ALA A 142 -9.71 -1.09 -33.70
C ALA A 142 -9.53 -1.95 -34.95
N ALA A 143 -8.41 -2.69 -35.01
CA ALA A 143 -7.87 -3.20 -36.26
C ALA A 143 -8.93 -3.98 -37.05
N ALA A 144 -9.29 -3.45 -38.23
CA ALA A 144 -10.35 -3.98 -39.07
C ALA A 144 -9.94 -5.34 -39.66
N SER A 145 -10.12 -6.40 -38.86
CA SER A 145 -9.77 -7.77 -39.19
C SER A 145 -10.70 -8.32 -40.26
N ALA A 146 -10.32 -8.13 -41.52
CA ALA A 146 -10.87 -8.88 -42.62
C ALA A 146 -10.40 -10.35 -42.49
N SER A 147 -11.29 -11.24 -42.03
CA SER A 147 -11.06 -12.69 -42.09
C SER A 147 -10.96 -13.09 -43.56
N LEU A 148 -9.72 -13.34 -44.01
CA LEU A 148 -9.39 -13.82 -45.35
C LEU A 148 -9.04 -15.31 -45.34
N ASP A 149 -9.47 -16.04 -44.32
CA ASP A 149 -9.16 -17.46 -44.09
C ASP A 149 -9.69 -18.37 -45.19
N PHE A 150 -10.64 -17.87 -45.99
CA PHE A 150 -11.17 -18.52 -47.20
C PHE A 150 -10.18 -18.47 -48.39
N LEU A 151 -9.06 -17.76 -48.32
CA LEU A 151 -8.02 -17.80 -49.35
C LEU A 151 -7.04 -18.94 -49.07
N LYS A 152 -6.83 -19.84 -50.05
CA LYS A 152 -5.95 -21.00 -49.87
C LYS A 152 -4.48 -20.57 -49.72
N THR A 153 -4.06 -19.59 -50.52
CA THR A 153 -2.75 -18.95 -50.51
C THR A 153 -2.81 -17.58 -49.81
N PRO A 154 -1.91 -17.27 -48.85
CA PRO A 154 -1.82 -15.94 -48.24
C PRO A 154 -1.27 -14.89 -49.21
N ALA A 155 -1.29 -13.63 -48.80
CA ALA A 155 -0.60 -12.54 -49.50
C ALA A 155 0.90 -12.87 -49.67
N ALA A 156 1.47 -12.47 -50.82
CA ALA A 156 2.90 -12.58 -51.08
C ALA A 156 3.63 -11.37 -50.52
N VAL A 157 4.77 -11.58 -49.85
CA VAL A 157 5.65 -10.52 -49.38
C VAL A 157 7.06 -10.79 -49.86
N LEU A 158 7.57 -9.95 -50.77
CA LEU A 158 8.95 -9.96 -51.23
C LEU A 158 9.65 -8.74 -50.61
N ALA A 159 10.17 -8.91 -49.40
CA ALA A 159 10.80 -7.84 -48.63
C ALA A 159 12.29 -7.68 -48.95
N ASN A 160 12.85 -6.50 -48.66
CA ASN A 160 14.30 -6.25 -48.67
C ASN A 160 15.00 -6.52 -50.02
N LEU A 161 14.28 -6.43 -51.14
CA LEU A 161 14.84 -6.54 -52.48
C LEU A 161 15.81 -5.39 -52.73
N GLN A 162 16.99 -5.68 -53.27
CA GLN A 162 18.02 -4.69 -53.57
C GLN A 162 17.98 -4.33 -55.06
N PRO A 163 18.07 -3.04 -55.44
CA PRO A 163 18.19 -2.63 -56.83
C PRO A 163 19.50 -3.11 -57.47
N GLY A 164 19.45 -3.40 -58.77
CA GLY A 164 20.63 -3.61 -59.60
C GLY A 164 21.49 -2.35 -59.73
N LYS A 165 22.66 -2.48 -60.36
CA LYS A 165 23.59 -1.35 -60.61
C LYS A 165 22.99 -0.25 -61.51
N ASP A 166 21.91 -0.58 -62.20
CA ASP A 166 21.08 0.24 -63.07
C ASP A 166 19.83 0.83 -62.37
N GLY A 167 19.63 0.55 -61.07
CA GLY A 167 18.47 0.99 -60.30
C GLY A 167 17.20 0.16 -60.55
N VAL A 168 17.32 -1.04 -61.13
CA VAL A 168 16.18 -1.89 -61.50
C VAL A 168 16.01 -3.06 -60.53
N VAL A 169 14.75 -3.43 -60.22
CA VAL A 169 14.40 -4.66 -59.50
C VAL A 169 13.50 -5.51 -60.39
N HIS A 170 13.95 -6.74 -60.68
CA HIS A 170 13.20 -7.74 -61.43
C HIS A 170 12.43 -8.65 -60.47
N ILE A 171 11.12 -8.82 -60.70
CA ILE A 171 10.23 -9.63 -59.86
C ILE A 171 9.60 -10.73 -60.72
N PRO A 172 9.91 -12.03 -60.49
CA PRO A 172 9.28 -13.13 -61.23
C PRO A 172 7.76 -13.13 -61.06
N ARG A 173 7.00 -13.07 -62.17
CA ARG A 173 5.53 -12.92 -62.13
C ARG A 173 4.85 -14.10 -61.42
N ALA A 174 5.45 -15.29 -61.47
CA ALA A 174 5.02 -16.48 -60.73
C ALA A 174 4.95 -16.27 -59.20
N ALA A 175 5.83 -15.43 -58.61
CA ALA A 175 5.81 -15.16 -57.17
C ALA A 175 4.55 -14.39 -56.71
N LEU A 176 3.84 -13.75 -57.66
CA LEU A 176 2.65 -12.93 -57.43
C LEU A 176 1.38 -13.54 -58.05
N ALA A 177 1.42 -14.82 -58.46
CA ALA A 177 0.26 -15.52 -59.01
C ALA A 177 -0.97 -15.46 -58.07
N GLY A 178 -2.16 -15.28 -58.65
CA GLY A 178 -3.45 -15.14 -57.95
C GLY A 178 -3.69 -13.80 -57.24
N ARG A 179 -2.72 -12.89 -57.24
CA ARG A 179 -2.67 -11.68 -56.39
C ARG A 179 -2.59 -10.41 -57.25
N PRO A 180 -3.69 -9.95 -57.85
CA PRO A 180 -3.66 -8.84 -58.83
C PRO A 180 -3.27 -7.49 -58.24
N HIS A 181 -3.43 -7.25 -56.93
CA HIS A 181 -3.07 -5.98 -56.31
C HIS A 181 -1.64 -6.01 -55.75
N VAL A 182 -0.72 -5.35 -56.45
CA VAL A 182 0.68 -5.26 -56.06
C VAL A 182 0.98 -3.87 -55.50
N ARG A 183 1.42 -3.81 -54.24
CA ARG A 183 1.94 -2.59 -53.60
C ARG A 183 3.47 -2.67 -53.54
N ILE A 184 4.16 -1.66 -54.05
CA ILE A 184 5.63 -1.58 -54.09
C ILE A 184 6.05 -0.40 -53.22
N VAL A 185 6.74 -0.68 -52.11
CA VAL A 185 7.30 0.34 -51.20
C VAL A 185 8.81 0.35 -51.39
N ALA A 186 9.39 1.48 -51.77
CA ALA A 186 10.84 1.68 -51.79
C ALA A 186 11.23 2.61 -50.63
N VAL A 187 12.10 2.12 -49.75
CA VAL A 187 12.55 2.78 -48.53
C VAL A 187 14.04 3.13 -48.65
N ASP A 188 14.40 4.34 -48.26
CA ASP A 188 15.76 4.84 -48.06
C ASP A 188 15.79 5.60 -46.72
N PRO A 189 16.93 5.69 -45.99
CA PRO A 189 17.00 6.42 -44.72
C PRO A 189 16.47 7.86 -44.78
N THR A 190 16.50 8.50 -45.96
CA THR A 190 16.00 9.86 -46.18
C THR A 190 14.52 9.94 -46.60
N ALA A 191 13.96 8.90 -47.23
CA ALA A 191 12.61 8.93 -47.80
C ALA A 191 12.02 7.53 -48.08
N THR A 192 10.72 7.37 -47.80
CA THR A 192 9.91 6.24 -48.29
C THR A 192 8.98 6.70 -49.40
N VAL A 193 8.83 5.88 -50.45
CA VAL A 193 7.82 6.08 -51.52
C VAL A 193 7.05 4.79 -51.77
N ILE A 194 5.75 4.90 -52.05
CA ILE A 194 4.88 3.78 -52.40
C ILE A 194 4.30 3.95 -53.81
N ARG A 195 4.16 2.86 -54.55
CA ARG A 195 3.45 2.81 -55.83
C ARG A 195 2.59 1.56 -55.92
N HIS A 196 1.40 1.71 -56.49
CA HIS A 196 0.42 0.63 -56.63
C HIS A 196 0.31 0.23 -58.10
N VAL A 197 0.18 -1.07 -58.36
CA VAL A 197 -0.01 -1.64 -59.70
C VAL A 197 -1.07 -2.73 -59.63
N ALA A 198 -1.97 -2.74 -60.62
CA ALA A 198 -2.87 -3.86 -60.87
C ALA A 198 -2.26 -4.76 -61.95
N LEU A 199 -2.25 -6.07 -61.71
CA LEU A 199 -2.00 -7.08 -62.73
C LEU A 199 -3.33 -7.61 -63.28
N GLU A 200 -3.26 -8.29 -64.42
CA GLU A 200 -4.37 -9.06 -64.97
C GLU A 200 -4.89 -10.06 -63.92
N ASP A 201 -6.21 -10.15 -63.75
CA ASP A 201 -6.78 -11.06 -62.76
C ASP A 201 -6.61 -12.53 -63.19
N SER A 202 -6.41 -13.39 -62.20
CA SER A 202 -6.27 -14.83 -62.34
C SER A 202 -7.13 -15.52 -61.27
N PRO A 203 -7.82 -16.63 -61.58
CA PRO A 203 -8.60 -17.37 -60.59
C PRO A 203 -7.77 -17.74 -59.36
N VAL A 204 -8.33 -17.51 -58.18
CA VAL A 204 -7.69 -17.87 -56.90
C VAL A 204 -8.39 -19.07 -56.29
N GLU A 205 -7.61 -20.01 -55.77
CA GLU A 205 -8.17 -21.15 -55.02
C GLU A 205 -8.65 -20.69 -53.64
N SER A 206 -9.91 -20.99 -53.32
CA SER A 206 -10.46 -20.81 -51.98
C SER A 206 -10.23 -22.04 -51.10
N ARG A 207 -10.30 -21.85 -49.77
CA ARG A 207 -10.49 -22.92 -48.79
C ARG A 207 -11.99 -23.13 -48.57
N GLU A 208 -12.36 -24.38 -48.38
CA GLU A 208 -13.66 -24.68 -47.77
C GLU A 208 -13.60 -24.34 -46.29
N LEU A 209 -14.45 -23.40 -45.85
CA LEU A 209 -14.59 -23.03 -44.43
C LEU A 209 -15.86 -23.61 -43.79
N ARG A 210 -16.76 -24.20 -44.60
CA ARG A 210 -17.96 -24.86 -44.10
C ARG A 210 -17.59 -26.20 -43.46
N LEU A 211 -18.38 -26.65 -42.49
CA LEU A 211 -18.32 -28.03 -42.03
C LEU A 211 -18.74 -28.97 -43.18
N ALA A 212 -17.76 -29.60 -43.83
CA ALA A 212 -17.96 -30.43 -45.02
C ALA A 212 -18.38 -31.89 -44.71
N GLY A 213 -18.08 -32.37 -43.50
CA GLY A 213 -18.47 -33.70 -43.02
C GLY A 213 -18.78 -33.65 -41.52
N GLY A 214 -19.97 -34.11 -41.13
CA GLY A 214 -20.40 -34.18 -39.73
C GLY A 214 -19.95 -35.47 -39.02
N LEU A 215 -20.29 -35.57 -37.73
CA LEU A 215 -20.13 -36.79 -36.94
C LEU A 215 -21.30 -37.77 -37.17
N ASP A 216 -21.09 -39.03 -36.77
CA ASP A 216 -22.13 -40.08 -36.70
C ASP A 216 -22.81 -40.08 -35.30
N PRO A 217 -24.16 -39.99 -35.15
CA PRO A 217 -24.84 -39.66 -33.87
C PRO A 217 -24.71 -40.64 -32.64
N ALA A 218 -23.54 -40.74 -31.95
CA ALA A 218 -23.29 -41.88 -31.02
C ALA A 218 -22.45 -41.85 -29.68
N LYS A 219 -21.38 -41.06 -29.39
CA LYS A 219 -20.31 -41.48 -28.36
C LYS A 219 -19.66 -40.33 -27.49
N ALA A 220 -19.46 -40.49 -26.15
CA ALA A 220 -18.76 -39.53 -25.20
C ALA A 220 -18.51 -40.07 -23.72
N TYR A 221 -17.77 -39.36 -22.80
CA TYR A 221 -17.09 -39.83 -21.52
C TYR A 221 -17.00 -38.80 -20.30
N ALA A 222 -17.12 -39.07 -18.96
CA ALA A 222 -17.34 -38.00 -17.88
C ALA A 222 -16.95 -38.18 -16.33
N GLU A 223 -16.86 -37.07 -15.50
CA GLU A 223 -16.48 -36.97 -14.01
C GLU A 223 -17.23 -35.84 -13.17
N GLN A 224 -16.99 -35.61 -11.84
CA GLN A 224 -17.53 -34.53 -10.92
C GLN A 224 -16.98 -34.45 -9.43
N ARG A 225 -17.06 -33.27 -8.73
CA ARG A 225 -16.71 -32.94 -7.28
C ARG A 225 -17.90 -32.40 -6.39
N ILE A 226 -17.81 -32.37 -5.03
CA ILE A 226 -18.87 -31.90 -4.06
C ILE A 226 -18.38 -31.23 -2.73
N VAL A 227 -19.02 -30.14 -2.26
CA VAL A 227 -18.86 -29.53 -0.89
C VAL A 227 -20.18 -29.59 -0.09
N THR A 228 -20.13 -29.79 1.23
CA THR A 228 -21.31 -29.92 2.12
C THR A 228 -21.12 -29.20 3.46
N SER A 229 -22.10 -28.42 3.90
CA SER A 229 -22.14 -27.82 5.26
C SER A 229 -23.02 -28.67 6.19
N VAL A 230 -22.57 -28.94 7.42
CA VAL A 230 -23.27 -29.80 8.39
C VAL A 230 -23.43 -29.04 9.72
N PRO A 231 -24.67 -28.75 10.16
CA PRO A 231 -24.91 -28.15 11.48
C PRO A 231 -24.64 -29.17 12.61
N ALA A 232 -24.54 -28.70 13.85
CA ALA A 232 -24.47 -29.59 15.01
C ALA A 232 -25.69 -30.55 15.03
N LYS A 233 -25.43 -31.84 15.28
CA LYS A 233 -26.36 -32.98 15.17
C LYS A 233 -26.86 -33.28 13.75
N GLY A 234 -26.26 -32.67 12.72
CA GLY A 234 -26.46 -33.06 11.33
C GLY A 234 -25.64 -34.29 10.95
N THR A 235 -26.02 -34.97 9.86
CA THR A 235 -25.37 -36.20 9.38
C THR A 235 -24.97 -36.10 7.91
N LEU A 236 -23.75 -36.49 7.58
CA LEU A 236 -23.24 -36.70 6.22
C LEU A 236 -23.12 -38.20 5.93
N THR A 237 -23.34 -38.61 4.69
CA THR A 237 -23.02 -39.95 4.16
C THR A 237 -22.22 -39.82 2.88
N VAL A 238 -21.16 -40.61 2.73
CA VAL A 238 -20.40 -40.79 1.49
C VAL A 238 -20.58 -42.24 1.02
N ALA A 239 -20.87 -42.44 -0.27
CA ALA A 239 -21.35 -43.72 -0.77
C ALA A 239 -20.24 -44.75 -1.06
N ASP A 240 -19.08 -44.28 -1.54
CA ASP A 240 -17.87 -45.09 -1.69
C ASP A 240 -16.65 -44.35 -1.10
N ALA A 241 -16.27 -44.77 0.11
CA ALA A 241 -15.12 -44.25 0.83
C ALA A 241 -13.77 -44.80 0.32
N ALA A 242 -13.72 -45.83 -0.54
CA ALA A 242 -12.46 -46.32 -1.09
C ALA A 242 -11.91 -45.41 -2.20
N THR A 243 -12.78 -44.73 -2.97
CA THR A 243 -12.39 -43.71 -3.97
C THR A 243 -12.49 -42.27 -3.45
N ALA A 244 -13.34 -42.00 -2.45
CA ALA A 244 -13.49 -40.65 -1.91
C ALA A 244 -12.27 -40.19 -1.09
N ARG A 245 -11.73 -39.02 -1.44
CA ARG A 245 -10.97 -38.17 -0.50
C ARG A 245 -11.92 -37.18 0.13
N PHE A 246 -11.81 -36.96 1.45
CA PHE A 246 -12.55 -35.92 2.14
C PHE A 246 -11.72 -35.18 3.20
N GLU A 247 -12.06 -33.91 3.42
CA GLU A 247 -11.47 -33.03 4.45
C GLU A 247 -12.58 -32.29 5.20
N THR A 248 -12.39 -32.08 6.51
CA THR A 248 -13.38 -31.51 7.43
C THR A 248 -12.85 -30.25 8.14
N ILE A 249 -13.46 -29.12 7.82
CA ILE A 249 -13.25 -27.81 8.45
C ILE A 249 -14.28 -27.64 9.57
N ASP A 250 -13.85 -27.88 10.81
CA ASP A 250 -14.67 -27.95 12.03
C ASP A 250 -14.34 -26.85 13.06
N THR A 251 -13.40 -25.98 12.74
CA THR A 251 -12.88 -24.94 13.65
C THR A 251 -12.47 -23.67 12.93
N VAL A 252 -12.50 -22.54 13.64
CA VAL A 252 -11.93 -21.26 13.19
C VAL A 252 -10.46 -21.42 12.79
N ALA A 253 -9.69 -22.26 13.51
CA ALA A 253 -8.29 -22.54 13.20
C ALA A 253 -8.08 -23.22 11.83
N LYS A 254 -8.90 -24.24 11.49
CA LYS A 254 -8.85 -24.87 10.17
C LYS A 254 -9.31 -23.94 9.05
N ALA A 255 -10.37 -23.16 9.28
CA ALA A 255 -10.85 -22.16 8.31
C ALA A 255 -9.79 -21.07 8.05
N PHE A 256 -9.15 -20.56 9.11
CA PHE A 256 -8.02 -19.62 9.03
C PHE A 256 -6.86 -20.21 8.23
N ARG A 257 -6.51 -21.49 8.46
CA ARG A 257 -5.46 -22.18 7.70
C ARG A 257 -5.82 -22.25 6.21
N LEU A 258 -7.04 -22.65 5.85
CA LEU A 258 -7.45 -22.75 4.45
C LEU A 258 -7.44 -21.38 3.75
N LEU A 259 -7.99 -20.33 4.38
CA LEU A 259 -7.96 -18.97 3.84
C LEU A 259 -6.51 -18.43 3.72
N SER A 260 -5.62 -18.77 4.65
CA SER A 260 -4.19 -18.45 4.56
C SER A 260 -3.52 -19.13 3.36
N THR A 261 -3.81 -20.43 3.13
CA THR A 261 -3.28 -21.20 1.99
C THR A 261 -3.79 -20.67 0.65
N LEU A 262 -5.10 -20.38 0.55
CA LEU A 262 -5.73 -19.90 -0.69
C LEU A 262 -5.37 -18.44 -1.01
N GLY A 263 -5.30 -17.59 0.02
CA GLY A 263 -5.08 -16.15 -0.14
C GLY A 263 -3.62 -15.70 -0.14
N GLY A 264 -2.69 -16.53 0.36
CA GLY A 264 -1.26 -16.20 0.45
C GLY A 264 -0.94 -14.96 1.28
N ASN A 265 -1.88 -14.46 2.09
CA ASN A 265 -1.82 -13.13 2.67
C ASN A 265 -0.96 -13.09 3.94
N ALA A 266 0.18 -12.42 3.87
CA ALA A 266 1.12 -12.32 4.99
C ALA A 266 0.53 -11.60 6.22
N THR A 267 -0.33 -10.60 6.03
CA THR A 267 -0.99 -9.85 7.11
C THR A 267 -1.92 -10.74 7.93
N LEU A 268 -2.67 -11.66 7.29
CA LEU A 268 -3.47 -12.64 8.01
C LEU A 268 -2.61 -13.48 8.97
N GLY A 269 -1.37 -13.79 8.59
CA GLY A 269 -0.38 -14.46 9.44
C GLY A 269 -0.02 -13.70 10.73
N GLU A 270 0.03 -12.35 10.70
CA GLU A 270 0.20 -11.53 11.91
C GLU A 270 -0.96 -11.73 12.90
N PHE A 271 -2.16 -11.99 12.39
CA PHE A 271 -3.39 -12.20 13.17
C PHE A 271 -3.63 -13.66 13.58
N SER A 272 -2.67 -14.57 13.37
CA SER A 272 -2.79 -15.98 13.75
C SER A 272 -3.16 -16.22 15.23
N PHE A 273 -2.89 -15.26 16.13
CA PHE A 273 -3.34 -15.28 17.52
C PHE A 273 -4.87 -15.38 17.70
N ILE A 274 -5.68 -14.94 16.73
CA ILE A 274 -7.15 -15.02 16.84
C ILE A 274 -7.63 -16.47 16.92
N THR A 275 -6.90 -17.41 16.31
CA THR A 275 -7.26 -18.85 16.29
C THR A 275 -7.25 -19.50 17.67
N ARG A 276 -6.51 -18.92 18.62
CA ARG A 276 -6.39 -19.35 20.02
C ARG A 276 -6.99 -18.34 21.02
N TRP A 277 -7.76 -17.36 20.54
CA TRP A 277 -8.20 -16.22 21.35
C TRP A 277 -8.88 -16.58 22.69
N PRO A 278 -9.75 -17.60 22.79
CA PRO A 278 -10.36 -17.96 24.08
C PRO A 278 -9.36 -18.41 25.15
N ASP A 279 -8.25 -19.03 24.75
CA ASP A 279 -7.23 -19.59 25.63
C ASP A 279 -6.24 -18.52 26.15
N LEU A 280 -6.36 -17.27 25.67
CA LEU A 280 -5.46 -16.17 26.03
C LEU A 280 -5.84 -15.54 27.39
N PRO A 281 -4.87 -15.29 28.28
CA PRO A 281 -5.08 -14.50 29.49
C PRO A 281 -5.65 -13.10 29.17
N ALA A 282 -6.51 -12.58 30.05
CA ALA A 282 -7.17 -11.29 29.85
C ALA A 282 -6.19 -10.11 29.64
N ALA A 283 -4.98 -10.19 30.22
CA ALA A 283 -3.90 -9.23 29.95
C ALA A 283 -3.34 -9.35 28.51
N GLU A 284 -3.00 -10.57 28.05
CA GLU A 284 -2.53 -10.80 26.68
C GLU A 284 -3.58 -10.35 25.64
N LYS A 285 -4.87 -10.59 25.89
CA LYS A 285 -5.97 -10.07 25.07
C LYS A 285 -5.95 -8.53 24.97
N ARG A 286 -5.77 -7.83 26.09
CA ARG A 286 -5.69 -6.35 26.13
C ARG A 286 -4.47 -5.83 25.36
N THR A 287 -3.30 -6.43 25.55
CA THR A 287 -2.06 -6.04 24.85
C THR A 287 -2.13 -6.32 23.35
N LEU A 288 -2.64 -7.48 22.95
CA LEU A 288 -2.85 -7.81 21.53
C LEU A 288 -3.87 -6.87 20.89
N TYR A 289 -5.00 -6.61 21.54
CA TYR A 289 -5.97 -5.63 21.04
C TYR A 289 -5.34 -4.23 20.95
N SER A 290 -4.60 -3.77 21.97
CA SER A 290 -3.91 -2.48 21.96
C SER A 290 -2.85 -2.33 20.86
N LYS A 291 -2.36 -3.45 20.30
CA LYS A 291 -1.38 -3.48 19.20
C LYS A 291 -2.02 -3.66 17.81
N TYR A 292 -3.14 -4.36 17.73
CA TYR A 292 -3.81 -4.76 16.49
C TYR A 292 -5.23 -4.18 16.33
N ALA A 293 -5.60 -3.16 17.14
CA ALA A 293 -6.90 -2.50 17.09
C ALA A 293 -7.20 -1.95 15.68
N CYS A 294 -8.21 -2.53 15.04
CA CYS A 294 -8.72 -2.19 13.72
C CYS A 294 -10.17 -2.67 13.58
N HIS A 295 -10.81 -2.31 12.46
CA HIS A 295 -12.15 -2.72 12.09
C HIS A 295 -12.33 -4.23 12.01
N GLU A 296 -11.39 -4.93 11.39
CA GLU A 296 -11.40 -6.38 11.20
C GLU A 296 -11.43 -7.12 12.54
N LEU A 297 -10.52 -6.75 13.46
CA LEU A 297 -10.42 -7.36 14.78
C LEU A 297 -11.58 -6.97 15.69
N SER A 298 -12.03 -5.70 15.65
CA SER A 298 -13.16 -5.23 16.44
C SER A 298 -14.46 -5.94 16.05
N PHE A 299 -14.69 -6.14 14.75
CA PHE A 299 -15.83 -6.91 14.26
C PHE A 299 -15.69 -8.40 14.60
N PHE A 300 -14.52 -9.03 14.38
CA PHE A 300 -14.27 -10.42 14.78
C PHE A 300 -14.57 -10.65 16.26
N LEU A 301 -14.10 -9.77 17.15
CA LEU A 301 -14.35 -9.87 18.58
C LEU A 301 -15.80 -9.54 18.96
N SER A 302 -16.50 -8.67 18.23
CA SER A 302 -17.95 -8.47 18.45
C SER A 302 -18.78 -9.74 18.23
N GLN A 303 -18.33 -10.64 17.34
CA GLN A 303 -18.98 -11.93 17.07
C GLN A 303 -18.43 -13.06 17.95
N LYS A 304 -17.11 -13.10 18.19
CA LYS A 304 -16.42 -14.27 18.79
C LYS A 304 -16.00 -14.10 20.25
N ASP A 305 -15.96 -12.88 20.78
CA ASP A 305 -15.81 -12.60 22.22
C ASP A 305 -16.68 -11.38 22.61
N PRO A 306 -18.02 -11.52 22.60
CA PRO A 306 -18.93 -10.39 22.82
C PRO A 306 -18.87 -9.79 24.23
N GLU A 307 -18.22 -10.47 25.18
CA GLU A 307 -17.95 -9.94 26.51
C GLU A 307 -16.72 -9.01 26.51
N PHE A 308 -15.58 -9.45 25.94
CA PHE A 308 -14.42 -8.57 25.73
C PHE A 308 -14.79 -7.37 24.86
N PHE A 309 -15.62 -7.58 23.82
CA PHE A 309 -16.11 -6.48 22.99
C PHE A 309 -16.90 -5.45 23.79
N ARG A 310 -17.90 -5.86 24.59
CA ARG A 310 -18.73 -4.92 25.37
C ARG A 310 -18.00 -4.25 26.53
N THR A 311 -17.00 -4.92 27.12
CA THR A 311 -16.28 -4.43 28.31
C THR A 311 -15.01 -3.64 28.00
N VAL A 312 -14.33 -3.94 26.88
CA VAL A 312 -13.07 -3.28 26.48
C VAL A 312 -13.26 -2.45 25.22
N ILE A 313 -13.78 -3.05 24.14
CA ILE A 313 -13.76 -2.43 22.81
C ILE A 313 -14.82 -1.34 22.67
N ALA A 314 -16.07 -1.59 23.02
CA ALA A 314 -17.16 -0.63 22.85
C ALA A 314 -17.02 0.65 23.72
N PRO A 315 -16.56 0.60 24.99
CA PRO A 315 -16.25 1.80 25.76
C PRO A 315 -15.10 2.59 25.13
N TYR A 316 -14.04 1.91 24.72
CA TYR A 316 -12.87 2.52 24.08
C TYR A 316 -13.21 3.19 22.74
N LEU A 317 -13.92 2.47 21.85
CA LEU A 317 -14.27 2.91 20.49
C LEU A 317 -15.19 4.13 20.46
N LYS A 318 -15.96 4.41 21.53
CA LYS A 318 -16.72 5.66 21.67
C LYS A 318 -15.83 6.90 21.58
N ASN A 319 -14.57 6.79 22.02
CA ASN A 319 -13.59 7.87 22.00
C ASN A 319 -12.95 8.11 20.63
N LYS A 320 -13.33 7.35 19.59
CA LYS A 320 -12.82 7.60 18.23
C LYS A 320 -13.36 8.92 17.70
N LYS A 321 -12.49 9.82 17.25
CA LYS A 321 -12.85 11.13 16.68
C LYS A 321 -13.78 10.97 15.47
N ASP A 322 -13.21 10.52 14.36
CA ASP A 322 -13.91 10.33 13.10
C ASP A 322 -14.42 8.88 13.04
N LYS A 323 -15.74 8.70 13.19
CA LYS A 323 -16.41 7.38 13.18
C LYS A 323 -16.92 7.04 11.79
N THR A 324 -16.50 5.90 11.24
CA THR A 324 -17.02 5.35 9.99
C THR A 324 -18.35 4.62 10.20
N PHE A 325 -18.96 4.14 9.11
CA PHE A 325 -20.13 3.27 9.17
C PHE A 325 -19.94 2.10 10.15
N LEU A 326 -18.82 1.38 10.06
CA LEU A 326 -18.59 0.19 10.87
C LEU A 326 -18.37 0.54 12.36
N ASP A 327 -17.75 1.67 12.68
CA ASP A 327 -17.66 2.15 14.07
C ASP A 327 -19.05 2.45 14.64
N LEU A 328 -19.90 3.13 13.86
CA LEU A 328 -21.28 3.44 14.26
C LEU A 328 -22.12 2.16 14.41
N TRP A 329 -21.96 1.21 13.50
CA TRP A 329 -22.64 -0.08 13.57
C TRP A 329 -22.20 -0.91 14.77
N LEU A 330 -20.89 -0.91 15.11
CA LEU A 330 -20.33 -1.60 16.27
C LEU A 330 -20.73 -0.95 17.61
N LEU A 331 -21.07 0.35 17.60
CA LEU A 331 -21.50 1.11 18.78
C LEU A 331 -23.02 1.17 18.97
N ASP A 332 -23.79 0.39 18.20
CA ASP A 332 -25.26 0.42 18.17
C ASP A 332 -25.88 1.81 17.85
N ALA A 333 -25.13 2.68 17.14
CA ALA A 333 -25.55 4.03 16.78
C ALA A 333 -26.49 4.06 15.55
N ASP A 334 -27.11 5.22 15.28
CA ASP A 334 -28.04 5.33 14.15
C ASP A 334 -27.30 5.36 12.79
N VAL A 335 -27.40 4.25 12.07
CA VAL A 335 -26.86 4.09 10.71
C VAL A 335 -27.90 4.35 9.60
N LYS A 336 -29.14 4.76 9.91
CA LYS A 336 -30.15 5.13 8.90
C LYS A 336 -29.67 6.11 7.82
N PRO A 337 -28.81 7.12 8.12
CA PRO A 337 -28.28 7.98 7.06
C PRO A 337 -27.61 7.21 5.91
N TYR A 338 -27.01 6.05 6.18
CA TYR A 338 -26.35 5.23 5.15
C TYR A 338 -27.31 4.52 4.17
N LEU A 339 -28.63 4.64 4.34
CA LEU A 339 -29.61 4.30 3.29
C LEU A 339 -29.67 5.36 2.18
N GLU A 340 -29.14 6.56 2.40
CA GLU A 340 -29.02 7.60 1.39
C GLU A 340 -28.12 7.11 0.23
N PRO A 341 -28.55 7.11 -1.04
CA PRO A 341 -27.87 6.36 -2.10
C PRO A 341 -26.38 6.69 -2.30
N TRP A 342 -25.96 7.94 -2.04
CA TRP A 342 -24.55 8.34 -2.15
C TRP A 342 -23.68 7.66 -1.09
N ARG A 343 -24.19 7.53 0.14
CA ARG A 343 -23.52 6.82 1.24
C ARG A 343 -23.55 5.32 0.99
N LEU A 344 -24.70 4.79 0.59
CA LEU A 344 -24.91 3.36 0.35
C LEU A 344 -23.99 2.81 -0.75
N GLY A 345 -23.80 3.59 -1.82
CA GLY A 345 -22.87 3.28 -2.91
C GLY A 345 -21.40 3.24 -2.48
N ARG A 346 -21.02 3.96 -1.41
CA ARG A 346 -19.65 3.99 -0.86
C ARG A 346 -19.35 2.84 0.11
N LEU A 347 -20.36 2.27 0.75
CA LEU A 347 -20.21 1.07 1.58
C LEU A 347 -19.75 -0.15 0.77
N ASN A 348 -18.90 -0.99 1.35
CA ASN A 348 -18.53 -2.29 0.77
C ASN A 348 -19.61 -3.37 0.99
N ALA A 349 -19.45 -4.55 0.38
CA ALA A 349 -20.46 -5.61 0.43
C ALA A 349 -20.82 -6.03 1.87
N VAL A 350 -19.85 -6.16 2.76
CA VAL A 350 -20.09 -6.54 4.16
C VAL A 350 -20.85 -5.43 4.87
N GLU A 351 -20.40 -4.18 4.72
CA GLU A 351 -21.04 -3.01 5.34
C GLU A 351 -22.51 -2.85 4.92
N ARG A 352 -22.83 -3.05 3.63
CA ARG A 352 -24.23 -3.06 3.15
C ARG A 352 -25.05 -4.14 3.84
N ILE A 353 -24.55 -5.37 3.94
CA ILE A 353 -25.25 -6.47 4.63
C ILE A 353 -25.47 -6.15 6.12
N LEU A 354 -24.47 -5.57 6.78
CA LEU A 354 -24.58 -5.13 8.18
C LEU A 354 -25.62 -4.02 8.37
N LEU A 355 -25.72 -3.06 7.43
CA LEU A 355 -26.78 -2.04 7.40
C LEU A 355 -28.17 -2.69 7.27
N GLY A 356 -28.33 -3.64 6.34
CA GLY A 356 -29.59 -4.36 6.13
C GLY A 356 -30.01 -5.23 7.31
N ARG A 357 -29.05 -5.82 8.02
CA ARG A 357 -29.29 -6.54 9.29
C ARG A 357 -29.60 -5.62 10.46
N ARG A 358 -29.15 -4.36 10.44
CA ARG A 358 -29.38 -3.37 11.50
C ARG A 358 -30.73 -2.67 11.40
N ILE A 359 -31.22 -2.42 10.19
CA ILE A 359 -32.47 -1.67 9.96
C ILE A 359 -33.60 -2.61 9.57
N SER A 360 -34.60 -2.72 10.45
CA SER A 360 -35.81 -3.52 10.22
C SER A 360 -36.47 -3.19 8.88
N GLY A 361 -36.87 -4.23 8.14
CA GLY A 361 -37.43 -4.15 6.79
C GLY A 361 -36.42 -4.01 5.64
N GLN A 362 -35.17 -3.57 5.89
CA GLN A 362 -34.19 -3.36 4.82
C GLN A 362 -33.44 -4.65 4.42
N GLY A 363 -33.30 -5.62 5.34
CA GLY A 363 -32.55 -6.85 5.10
C GLY A 363 -32.95 -7.61 3.84
N ALA A 364 -34.26 -7.69 3.53
CA ALA A 364 -34.73 -8.36 2.31
C ALA A 364 -34.35 -7.61 1.01
N ALA A 365 -34.34 -6.27 1.04
CA ALA A 365 -33.94 -5.44 -0.11
C ALA A 365 -32.43 -5.53 -0.36
N ILE A 366 -31.61 -5.50 0.69
CA ILE A 366 -30.15 -5.65 0.57
C ILE A 366 -29.74 -7.09 0.23
N ALA A 367 -30.45 -8.11 0.75
CA ALA A 367 -30.26 -9.50 0.31
C ALA A 367 -30.54 -9.67 -1.18
N ARG A 368 -31.57 -8.99 -1.69
CA ARG A 368 -31.89 -8.96 -3.12
C ARG A 368 -30.81 -8.23 -3.94
N ASP A 369 -30.39 -7.03 -3.55
CA ASP A 369 -29.32 -6.28 -4.23
C ASP A 369 -28.00 -7.07 -4.24
N THR A 370 -27.63 -7.70 -3.12
CA THR A 370 -26.42 -8.52 -3.02
C THR A 370 -26.50 -9.73 -3.95
N ARG A 371 -27.62 -10.46 -3.99
CA ARG A 371 -27.82 -11.59 -4.91
C ARG A 371 -27.78 -11.13 -6.36
N GLU A 372 -28.52 -10.08 -6.70
CA GLU A 372 -28.61 -9.57 -8.08
C GLU A 372 -27.26 -9.04 -8.60
N ARG A 373 -26.34 -8.62 -7.72
CA ARG A 373 -24.94 -8.34 -8.05
C ARG A 373 -24.09 -9.61 -8.20
N ALA A 374 -24.28 -10.62 -7.33
CA ALA A 374 -23.61 -11.91 -7.45
C ALA A 374 -23.98 -12.61 -8.78
N ASP A 375 -25.26 -12.53 -9.17
CA ASP A 375 -25.82 -13.03 -10.44
C ASP A 375 -25.20 -12.37 -11.70
N LEU A 376 -24.31 -11.38 -11.57
CA LEU A 376 -23.54 -10.81 -12.68
C LEU A 376 -22.14 -11.41 -12.84
N ILE A 377 -21.66 -12.14 -11.83
CA ILE A 377 -20.30 -12.70 -11.79
C ILE A 377 -20.31 -14.08 -12.46
N PRO A 378 -19.63 -14.30 -13.60
CA PRO A 378 -19.64 -15.60 -14.27
C PRO A 378 -18.95 -16.67 -13.40
N PRO A 379 -19.58 -17.83 -13.14
CA PRO A 379 -18.97 -18.88 -12.32
C PRO A 379 -17.68 -19.44 -12.92
N ASN A 380 -16.56 -19.29 -12.21
CA ASN A 380 -15.27 -19.83 -12.62
C ASN A 380 -15.07 -21.26 -12.06
N ILE A 381 -15.26 -22.27 -12.92
CA ILE A 381 -15.18 -23.69 -12.56
C ILE A 381 -13.72 -24.14 -12.32
N GLU A 382 -12.74 -23.50 -12.96
CA GLU A 382 -11.31 -23.80 -12.74
C GLU A 382 -10.86 -23.30 -11.36
N ASP A 383 -11.23 -22.07 -10.99
CA ASP A 383 -10.97 -21.49 -9.67
C ASP A 383 -11.73 -22.24 -8.55
N PHE A 384 -12.98 -22.63 -8.79
CA PHE A 384 -13.70 -23.53 -7.87
C PHE A 384 -12.95 -24.86 -7.69
N SER A 385 -12.48 -25.47 -8.79
CA SER A 385 -11.74 -26.74 -8.73
C SER A 385 -10.40 -26.59 -8.02
N LEU A 386 -9.68 -25.48 -8.22
CA LEU A 386 -8.45 -25.16 -7.50
C LEU A 386 -8.70 -25.02 -6.00
N ARG A 387 -9.66 -24.18 -5.59
CA ARG A 387 -10.03 -23.97 -4.18
C ARG A 387 -10.46 -25.28 -3.52
N PHE A 388 -11.25 -26.08 -4.21
CA PHE A 388 -11.69 -27.40 -3.77
C PHE A 388 -10.52 -28.37 -3.58
N ASP A 389 -9.63 -28.46 -4.58
CA ASP A 389 -8.51 -29.39 -4.58
C ASP A 389 -7.48 -28.99 -3.50
N THR A 390 -7.23 -27.70 -3.29
CA THR A 390 -6.40 -27.17 -2.19
C THR A 390 -7.02 -27.44 -0.82
N ALA A 391 -8.34 -27.34 -0.66
CA ALA A 391 -9.01 -27.70 0.59
C ALA A 391 -8.75 -29.16 0.95
N VAL A 392 -9.04 -30.09 0.03
CA VAL A 392 -8.82 -31.53 0.24
C VAL A 392 -7.33 -31.86 0.49
N GLN A 393 -6.39 -31.17 -0.17
CA GLN A 393 -4.96 -31.37 0.05
C GLN A 393 -4.46 -30.82 1.40
N THR A 394 -5.10 -29.80 1.97
CA THR A 394 -4.67 -29.20 3.25
C THR A 394 -4.84 -30.18 4.42
N GLY A 395 -5.81 -31.09 4.34
CA GLY A 395 -6.05 -32.15 5.33
C GLY A 395 -5.12 -33.36 5.25
N ASP A 396 -4.37 -33.56 4.15
CA ASP A 396 -3.46 -34.71 3.97
C ASP A 396 -2.24 -34.68 4.94
N LEU A 397 -2.11 -33.64 5.76
CA LEU A 397 -1.05 -33.45 6.77
C LEU A 397 -1.48 -33.76 8.23
N GLU A 398 -2.77 -33.99 8.51
CA GLU A 398 -3.29 -34.30 9.85
C GLU A 398 -4.07 -35.63 9.88
N THR A 399 -3.36 -36.75 10.11
CA THR A 399 -3.92 -38.10 9.98
C THR A 399 -4.63 -38.61 11.25
N GLY A 400 -5.97 -38.60 11.22
CA GLY A 400 -6.86 -39.19 12.23
C GLY A 400 -7.24 -40.67 11.98
N GLY A 401 -7.76 -41.34 13.02
CA GLY A 401 -7.85 -42.81 13.09
C GLY A 401 -8.75 -43.52 12.06
N VAL A 402 -9.89 -42.94 11.66
CA VAL A 402 -10.83 -43.61 10.72
C VAL A 402 -10.20 -43.78 9.33
N ARG A 403 -9.33 -42.85 8.91
CA ARG A 403 -8.59 -42.92 7.65
C ARG A 403 -7.66 -44.14 7.59
N LEU A 404 -7.08 -44.56 8.72
CA LEU A 404 -6.26 -45.77 8.83
C LEU A 404 -7.11 -47.05 8.76
N GLN A 405 -8.33 -47.04 9.29
CA GLN A 405 -9.27 -48.16 9.16
C GLN A 405 -9.71 -48.35 7.70
N LEU A 406 -9.97 -47.24 7.00
CA LEU A 406 -10.23 -47.21 5.56
C LEU A 406 -9.13 -47.89 4.73
N GLU A 407 -7.85 -47.59 5.02
CA GLU A 407 -6.72 -48.21 4.33
C GLU A 407 -6.56 -49.70 4.67
N GLN A 408 -6.95 -50.12 5.87
CA GLN A 408 -6.95 -51.53 6.26
C GLN A 408 -8.05 -52.33 5.54
N GLU A 409 -9.28 -51.80 5.43
CA GLU A 409 -10.33 -52.41 4.60
C GLU A 409 -9.94 -52.46 3.12
N ARG A 410 -9.34 -51.39 2.59
CA ARG A 410 -8.88 -51.35 1.20
C ARG A 410 -7.81 -52.42 0.91
N ARG A 411 -6.93 -52.73 1.88
CA ARG A 411 -5.97 -53.85 1.78
C ARG A 411 -6.66 -55.23 1.82
N LYS A 412 -7.66 -55.44 2.68
CA LYS A 412 -8.43 -56.70 2.72
C LYS A 412 -9.10 -57.01 1.38
N GLN A 413 -9.64 -56.00 0.70
CA GLN A 413 -10.26 -56.17 -0.62
C GLN A 413 -9.22 -56.49 -1.71
N THR A 414 -8.05 -55.83 -1.73
CA THR A 414 -6.98 -56.16 -2.70
C THR A 414 -6.42 -57.57 -2.50
N ASP A 415 -6.23 -58.00 -1.25
CA ASP A 415 -5.75 -59.35 -0.93
C ASP A 415 -6.80 -60.45 -1.24
N GLY A 416 -8.09 -60.06 -1.32
CA GLY A 416 -9.18 -60.91 -1.79
C GLY A 416 -9.12 -61.17 -3.29
N LEU A 417 -8.99 -60.12 -4.12
CA LEU A 417 -8.88 -60.26 -5.57
C LEU A 417 -7.59 -60.97 -6.01
N ALA A 418 -6.50 -60.82 -5.25
CA ALA A 418 -5.20 -61.42 -5.56
C ALA A 418 -5.18 -62.97 -5.55
N LYS A 419 -6.25 -63.63 -5.06
CA LYS A 419 -6.33 -65.10 -4.96
C LYS A 419 -7.06 -65.79 -6.12
N SER A 420 -7.54 -65.05 -7.13
CA SER A 420 -8.39 -65.62 -8.19
C SER A 420 -7.94 -65.28 -9.62
N LEU A 421 -6.65 -65.45 -9.94
CA LEU A 421 -6.10 -65.42 -11.31
C LEU A 421 -4.85 -66.33 -11.41
N PRO A 422 -4.72 -67.21 -12.42
CA PRO A 422 -3.51 -68.03 -12.63
C PRO A 422 -2.29 -67.21 -13.07
N GLU A 423 -1.08 -67.70 -12.79
CA GLU A 423 0.18 -67.07 -13.24
C GLU A 423 0.34 -67.09 -14.77
N ALA A 424 0.73 -65.95 -15.35
CA ALA A 424 1.30 -65.88 -16.70
C ALA A 424 2.47 -64.88 -16.75
N LYS A 425 3.69 -65.40 -16.90
CA LYS A 425 4.89 -64.66 -17.32
C LYS A 425 4.95 -64.77 -18.87
N ALA A 426 5.58 -63.88 -19.64
CA ALA A 426 6.56 -62.86 -19.28
C ALA A 426 6.58 -61.67 -20.28
N ALA A 427 7.36 -60.64 -19.93
CA ALA A 427 8.13 -59.76 -20.82
C ALA A 427 7.42 -59.01 -21.98
N PHE A 428 7.37 -57.68 -21.86
CA PHE A 428 8.15 -56.82 -22.76
C PHE A 428 8.52 -55.52 -22.05
N ALA A 429 9.68 -54.93 -22.37
CA ALA A 429 10.16 -53.68 -21.78
C ALA A 429 10.35 -52.61 -22.86
N ALA A 430 9.57 -51.53 -22.78
CA ALA A 430 9.80 -50.28 -23.52
C ALA A 430 9.04 -49.14 -22.81
N SER A 431 9.71 -48.02 -22.55
CA SER A 431 9.03 -46.77 -22.14
C SER A 431 8.73 -45.92 -23.38
N PRO A 432 7.53 -45.34 -23.54
CA PRO A 432 7.26 -44.37 -24.60
C PRO A 432 8.11 -43.09 -24.40
N PRO A 433 8.73 -42.54 -25.46
CA PRO A 433 9.49 -41.29 -25.36
C PRO A 433 8.56 -40.07 -25.29
N SER A 434 8.98 -39.04 -24.56
CA SER A 434 8.30 -37.74 -24.53
C SER A 434 8.44 -37.01 -25.88
N PRO A 435 7.38 -36.36 -26.40
CA PRO A 435 7.46 -35.62 -27.66
C PRO A 435 8.21 -34.29 -27.47
N MET A 436 9.43 -34.20 -28.00
CA MET A 436 10.13 -32.90 -28.13
C MET A 436 9.57 -32.09 -29.31
N SER A 437 9.15 -30.86 -29.05
CA SER A 437 8.75 -29.90 -30.08
C SER A 437 9.98 -29.31 -30.79
N ALA A 438 10.27 -29.76 -32.01
CA ALA A 438 11.35 -29.20 -32.83
C ALA A 438 10.92 -27.87 -33.50
N GLY A 439 11.58 -26.78 -33.14
CA GLY A 439 11.48 -25.49 -33.84
C GLY A 439 12.78 -25.17 -34.58
N PRO A 440 12.78 -24.98 -35.92
CA PRO A 440 14.00 -24.68 -36.66
C PRO A 440 14.38 -23.21 -36.52
N GLY A 441 15.56 -22.93 -35.98
CA GLY A 441 16.15 -21.59 -35.99
C GLY A 441 17.20 -21.43 -37.09
N ASN A 442 17.25 -20.26 -37.74
CA ASN A 442 18.52 -19.63 -38.11
C ASN A 442 18.37 -18.14 -38.42
N ALA A 443 19.13 -17.28 -37.73
CA ALA A 443 19.41 -15.89 -38.12
C ALA A 443 20.64 -15.40 -37.35
N GLY A 444 21.83 -15.47 -37.96
CA GLY A 444 23.07 -15.06 -37.32
C GLY A 444 23.47 -13.61 -37.60
N ARG A 445 24.16 -13.00 -36.62
CA ARG A 445 25.15 -11.92 -36.73
C ARG A 445 24.84 -10.70 -37.61
N ASN A 446 24.88 -9.54 -36.98
CA ASN A 446 25.85 -8.52 -37.40
C ASN A 446 26.51 -7.84 -36.18
N ARG A 447 27.76 -7.39 -36.35
CA ARG A 447 28.61 -6.72 -35.34
C ARG A 447 29.26 -5.51 -36.00
N ALA A 448 29.26 -4.33 -35.36
CA ALA A 448 30.27 -3.29 -35.56
C ALA A 448 30.16 -2.17 -34.51
N ALA A 449 31.29 -1.47 -34.30
CA ALA A 449 31.41 -0.12 -33.73
C ALA A 449 30.79 0.16 -32.34
N GLY A 450 31.55 -0.16 -31.30
CA GLY A 450 31.30 0.31 -29.92
C GLY A 450 31.76 1.74 -29.64
N ASN A 451 31.89 2.04 -28.34
CA ASN A 451 32.88 2.95 -27.80
C ASN A 451 33.17 2.57 -26.33
N GLU A 452 34.41 2.76 -25.89
CA GLU A 452 34.83 2.51 -24.51
C GLU A 452 34.69 3.79 -23.67
N ALA A 453 34.26 3.66 -22.41
CA ALA A 453 34.42 4.70 -21.40
C ALA A 453 34.54 4.03 -20.02
N GLN A 454 35.55 4.44 -19.25
CA GLN A 454 35.94 3.81 -17.98
C GLN A 454 34.90 4.04 -16.88
N ALA A 455 34.73 3.05 -16.00
CA ALA A 455 34.21 3.22 -14.66
C ALA A 455 35.32 2.85 -13.67
N ASN A 456 35.70 3.78 -12.79
CA ASN A 456 36.74 3.57 -11.78
C ASN A 456 36.21 2.78 -10.58
N ASP A 457 37.12 2.11 -9.87
CA ASP A 457 36.89 1.66 -8.51
C ASP A 457 36.49 2.83 -7.59
N GLY A 458 35.56 2.55 -6.66
CA GLY A 458 35.11 3.48 -5.65
C GLY A 458 34.54 2.73 -4.44
N GLU A 459 35.29 2.70 -3.34
CA GLU A 459 34.94 1.92 -2.15
C GLU A 459 33.61 2.37 -1.52
N LEU A 460 32.61 1.49 -1.51
CA LEU A 460 31.40 1.66 -0.70
C LEU A 460 31.48 0.82 0.57
N LYS A 461 31.59 1.52 1.71
CA LYS A 461 31.84 0.93 3.04
C LYS A 461 30.66 0.08 3.49
N LEU A 462 30.88 -1.22 3.68
CA LEU A 462 29.85 -2.17 4.09
C LEU A 462 29.52 -2.02 5.58
N GLY A 463 28.45 -1.26 5.88
CA GLY A 463 27.95 -1.06 7.25
C GLY A 463 26.52 -1.56 7.40
N ALA A 464 26.33 -2.62 8.19
CA ALA A 464 25.05 -3.09 8.73
C ALA A 464 23.92 -3.46 7.73
N MET A 465 24.04 -4.63 7.08
CA MET A 465 22.86 -5.45 6.72
C MET A 465 23.05 -6.92 7.12
N GLY A 466 22.65 -7.25 8.34
CA GLY A 466 22.46 -8.64 8.78
C GLY A 466 20.99 -9.06 8.64
N LYS A 467 20.75 -10.30 8.18
CA LYS A 467 19.43 -10.96 7.98
C LYS A 467 18.65 -10.67 6.68
N PHE A 468 19.28 -10.79 5.51
CA PHE A 468 18.52 -11.14 4.28
C PHE A 468 19.11 -12.28 3.44
N GLU A 469 20.41 -12.58 3.55
CA GLU A 469 21.07 -13.63 2.77
C GLU A 469 21.00 -15.02 3.43
N ARG A 470 19.78 -15.59 3.51
CA ARG A 470 19.58 -17.03 3.81
C ARG A 470 18.62 -17.76 2.86
N ARG A 471 18.26 -17.13 1.73
CA ARG A 471 17.31 -17.70 0.74
C ARG A 471 17.83 -17.71 -0.70
N ALA A 472 19.09 -17.30 -0.93
CA ALA A 472 19.69 -17.16 -2.26
C ALA A 472 20.66 -18.30 -2.67
N LEU A 473 21.04 -19.19 -1.73
CA LEU A 473 22.02 -20.28 -1.95
C LEU A 473 21.40 -21.69 -1.85
N LEU A 474 20.09 -21.81 -2.12
CA LEU A 474 19.35 -23.08 -2.16
C LEU A 474 18.48 -23.20 -3.42
N ARG A 475 19.06 -22.86 -4.59
CA ARG A 475 18.38 -23.03 -5.89
C ARG A 475 19.28 -23.54 -7.02
N GLU A 476 20.38 -24.21 -6.68
CA GLU A 476 21.16 -25.06 -7.59
C GLU A 476 21.63 -26.29 -6.80
N ALA A 477 20.87 -27.38 -6.93
CA ALA A 477 21.18 -28.69 -6.36
C ALA A 477 20.52 -29.77 -7.23
N ASP A 478 21.34 -30.61 -7.84
CA ASP A 478 20.95 -31.65 -8.79
C ASP A 478 20.35 -32.87 -8.02
N PRO A 479 19.16 -33.39 -8.37
CA PRO A 479 18.52 -34.51 -7.66
C PRO A 479 19.17 -35.88 -7.96
N GLY A 480 20.45 -36.07 -7.60
CA GLY A 480 21.21 -37.28 -7.90
C GLY A 480 22.52 -37.46 -7.11
N ALA A 481 22.49 -37.48 -5.78
CA ALA A 481 23.67 -37.79 -4.94
C ALA A 481 23.31 -38.60 -3.66
N ASP A 482 24.30 -39.32 -3.12
CA ASP A 482 24.12 -40.35 -2.09
C ASP A 482 23.61 -39.88 -0.72
N ARG A 483 22.76 -40.72 -0.10
CA ARG A 483 22.15 -40.46 1.21
C ARG A 483 23.13 -40.49 2.38
N ASP A 484 24.24 -41.22 2.28
CA ASP A 484 25.24 -41.35 3.36
C ASP A 484 26.11 -40.10 3.57
N ALA A 485 26.18 -39.20 2.58
CA ALA A 485 26.89 -37.93 2.73
C ALA A 485 26.19 -36.99 3.72
N ALA A 486 24.85 -36.98 3.72
CA ALA A 486 24.04 -36.07 4.54
C ALA A 486 24.18 -36.34 6.05
N ALA A 487 24.31 -37.60 6.46
CA ALA A 487 24.43 -37.98 7.87
C ALA A 487 25.71 -37.41 8.52
N LYS A 488 26.87 -37.55 7.85
CA LYS A 488 28.16 -37.15 8.40
C LYS A 488 28.34 -35.63 8.54
N TRP A 489 27.61 -34.84 7.74
CA TRP A 489 27.55 -33.38 7.92
C TRP A 489 26.65 -32.96 9.09
N GLN A 490 25.62 -33.74 9.46
CA GLN A 490 24.75 -33.42 10.61
C GLN A 490 25.37 -33.69 11.97
N GLU A 491 26.28 -34.66 12.10
CA GLU A 491 27.03 -34.86 13.34
C GLU A 491 28.08 -33.77 13.54
N LYS A 492 28.88 -33.46 12.50
CA LYS A 492 29.94 -32.46 12.61
C LYS A 492 29.43 -31.01 12.71
N SER A 493 28.19 -30.73 12.33
CA SER A 493 27.55 -29.43 12.59
C SER A 493 26.94 -29.30 14.00
N LYS A 494 26.91 -30.39 14.81
CA LYS A 494 26.37 -30.35 16.18
C LYS A 494 27.45 -30.09 17.24
N SER A 495 28.72 -30.41 17.00
CA SER A 495 29.83 -30.07 17.90
C SER A 495 30.06 -28.56 17.95
N ASP A 496 30.27 -27.96 16.78
CA ASP A 496 30.81 -26.60 16.65
C ASP A 496 29.76 -25.52 16.98
N ALA A 497 28.47 -25.90 17.01
CA ALA A 497 27.36 -25.04 17.44
C ALA A 497 27.33 -24.80 18.97
N GLY A 498 27.93 -25.69 19.77
CA GLY A 498 27.91 -25.59 21.24
C GLY A 498 28.71 -24.42 21.77
N GLU A 499 29.99 -24.32 21.38
CA GLU A 499 30.89 -23.26 21.87
C GLU A 499 30.50 -21.89 21.31
N ALA A 500 30.18 -21.80 20.02
CA ALA A 500 29.70 -20.57 19.41
C ALA A 500 28.40 -20.05 20.06
N GLY A 501 27.50 -20.96 20.47
CA GLY A 501 26.30 -20.62 21.22
C GLY A 501 26.59 -20.01 22.59
N TYR A 502 27.54 -20.58 23.34
CA TYR A 502 27.92 -20.08 24.67
C TYR A 502 28.52 -18.66 24.60
N TYR A 503 29.41 -18.40 23.64
CA TYR A 503 29.96 -17.06 23.40
C TYR A 503 28.90 -16.06 22.93
N LEU A 504 27.99 -16.42 22.01
CA LEU A 504 26.93 -15.49 21.58
C LEU A 504 25.89 -15.19 22.67
N GLN A 505 25.63 -16.15 23.57
CA GLN A 505 24.70 -15.97 24.67
C GLN A 505 25.34 -15.09 25.76
N THR A 506 26.57 -15.40 26.19
CA THR A 506 27.29 -14.56 27.16
C THR A 506 27.58 -13.14 26.66
N ASP A 507 27.86 -12.95 25.36
CA ASP A 507 28.00 -11.62 24.73
C ASP A 507 26.64 -10.89 24.63
N LYS A 508 25.52 -11.60 24.42
CA LYS A 508 24.17 -11.02 24.55
C LYS A 508 23.88 -10.58 25.98
N ASP A 509 24.14 -11.44 26.95
CA ASP A 509 23.82 -11.20 28.35
C ASP A 509 24.71 -10.07 28.92
N ALA A 510 25.98 -10.00 28.50
CA ALA A 510 26.87 -8.87 28.76
C ALA A 510 26.38 -7.57 28.09
N ARG A 511 25.86 -7.62 26.86
CA ARG A 511 25.24 -6.46 26.18
C ARG A 511 23.90 -6.04 26.78
N GLN A 512 23.19 -6.94 27.46
CA GLN A 512 21.98 -6.62 28.22
C GLN A 512 22.29 -6.08 29.62
N ALA A 513 23.38 -6.53 30.25
CA ALA A 513 23.93 -5.96 31.48
C ALA A 513 24.62 -4.58 31.24
N GLY A 514 25.01 -4.29 30.01
CA GLY A 514 25.57 -3.00 29.60
C GLY A 514 24.57 -1.85 29.71
N ARG A 515 24.92 -0.81 30.47
CA ARG A 515 24.17 0.45 30.59
C ARG A 515 23.94 1.05 29.19
N ARG A 516 22.67 1.20 28.77
CA ARG A 516 22.31 1.77 27.46
C ARG A 516 22.65 3.27 27.43
N PHE A 517 23.44 3.70 26.46
CA PHE A 517 23.73 5.12 26.22
C PHE A 517 22.58 5.84 25.49
N PHE A 518 22.72 7.16 25.32
CA PHE A 518 21.75 8.01 24.60
C PHE A 518 21.32 7.39 23.27
N GLN A 519 20.01 7.23 23.10
CA GLN A 519 19.41 6.77 21.86
C GLN A 519 18.99 8.00 21.04
N LYS A 520 19.28 8.00 19.74
CA LYS A 520 18.75 9.05 18.84
C LYS A 520 17.22 8.93 18.79
N LEU A 521 16.53 10.08 18.72
CA LEU A 521 15.10 10.11 18.43
C LEU A 521 14.84 9.67 16.98
N ASP A 522 13.75 8.94 16.76
CA ASP A 522 13.24 8.56 15.44
C ASP A 522 12.93 9.79 14.55
N GLN A 523 12.85 9.61 13.23
CA GLN A 523 12.28 10.62 12.35
C GLN A 523 10.79 10.84 12.67
N THR A 524 10.31 12.09 12.52
CA THR A 524 8.90 12.43 12.70
C THR A 524 8.06 11.67 11.69
N LYS A 525 7.16 10.80 12.14
CA LYS A 525 6.20 10.11 11.28
C LYS A 525 4.87 10.86 11.25
N GLU A 526 4.20 10.76 10.10
CA GLU A 526 2.81 11.18 9.92
C GLU A 526 1.89 9.98 10.20
N TRP A 527 0.88 10.16 11.04
CA TRP A 527 0.00 9.07 11.49
C TRP A 527 -1.47 9.37 11.16
N ALA A 528 -2.21 8.32 10.81
CA ALA A 528 -3.66 8.35 10.54
C ALA A 528 -4.39 7.30 11.39
N GLU A 529 -5.72 7.42 11.54
CA GLU A 529 -6.53 6.47 12.31
C GLU A 529 -6.51 5.06 11.67
N ASN A 530 -6.30 4.02 12.47
CA ASN A 530 -6.33 2.64 12.01
C ASN A 530 -7.77 2.12 11.97
N ASN A 531 -8.47 2.49 10.90
CA ASN A 531 -9.77 1.92 10.51
C ASN A 531 -9.59 0.45 10.11
N TYR A 532 -9.55 0.18 8.81
CA TYR A 532 -9.06 -1.06 8.23
C TYR A 532 -7.54 -1.16 8.42
N TYR A 533 -7.03 -2.35 8.74
CA TYR A 533 -5.67 -2.52 9.26
C TYR A 533 -4.58 -2.04 8.30
N LYS A 534 -3.91 -0.93 8.66
CA LYS A 534 -2.84 -0.26 7.91
C LYS A 534 -3.24 0.08 6.47
N LEU A 535 -4.53 0.37 6.24
CA LEU A 535 -5.07 0.72 4.92
C LEU A 535 -5.35 2.23 4.85
N PRO A 536 -4.76 2.99 3.91
CA PRO A 536 -5.07 4.42 3.73
C PRO A 536 -6.55 4.67 3.47
N ILE A 537 -7.09 5.79 3.96
CA ILE A 537 -8.54 6.06 3.89
C ILE A 537 -9.04 6.16 2.44
N GLU A 538 -8.17 6.59 1.53
CA GLU A 538 -8.38 6.66 0.08
C GLU A 538 -8.58 5.27 -0.58
N GLN A 539 -8.28 4.18 0.14
CA GLN A 539 -8.47 2.79 -0.29
C GLN A 539 -9.62 2.10 0.46
N GLN A 540 -10.25 2.77 1.43
CA GLN A 540 -11.40 2.29 2.19
C GLN A 540 -12.71 2.56 1.42
N LEU A 541 -12.81 1.98 0.23
CA LEU A 541 -13.89 2.19 -0.75
C LEU A 541 -14.77 0.93 -0.88
N ALA A 542 -15.90 1.05 -1.59
CA ALA A 542 -16.84 -0.04 -1.81
C ALA A 542 -16.21 -1.33 -2.38
N ASP A 543 -15.17 -1.21 -3.20
CA ASP A 543 -14.45 -2.34 -3.82
C ASP A 543 -13.45 -3.04 -2.88
N LEU A 544 -13.30 -2.57 -1.63
CA LEU A 544 -12.49 -3.22 -0.60
C LEU A 544 -12.99 -4.63 -0.29
N VAL A 545 -14.32 -4.82 -0.21
CA VAL A 545 -14.93 -6.15 -0.20
C VAL A 545 -16.06 -6.18 -1.22
N THR A 546 -15.83 -6.88 -2.32
CA THR A 546 -16.81 -7.05 -3.40
C THR A 546 -17.77 -8.19 -3.11
N VAL A 547 -18.95 -8.14 -3.70
CA VAL A 547 -19.93 -9.24 -3.66
C VAL A 547 -19.34 -10.53 -4.28
N ASN A 548 -19.67 -11.67 -3.70
CA ASN A 548 -19.44 -13.03 -4.20
C ASN A 548 -20.52 -13.97 -3.62
N ASP A 549 -20.46 -15.28 -3.88
CA ASP A 549 -21.49 -16.22 -3.41
C ASP A 549 -21.53 -16.31 -1.88
N PHE A 550 -20.38 -16.20 -1.21
CA PHE A 550 -20.30 -16.21 0.26
C PHE A 550 -21.01 -15.00 0.89
N TRP A 551 -20.83 -13.81 0.33
CA TRP A 551 -21.56 -12.62 0.79
C TRP A 551 -23.04 -12.66 0.39
N SER A 552 -23.40 -13.28 -0.72
CA SER A 552 -24.80 -13.54 -1.11
C SER A 552 -25.51 -14.52 -0.16
N ASP A 553 -24.82 -15.60 0.25
CA ASP A 553 -25.26 -16.53 1.29
C ASP A 553 -25.45 -15.78 2.62
N TYR A 554 -24.47 -14.96 3.05
CA TYR A 554 -24.55 -14.22 4.32
C TYR A 554 -25.64 -13.14 4.32
N ALA A 555 -25.88 -12.48 3.17
CA ALA A 555 -26.97 -11.52 3.00
C ALA A 555 -28.35 -12.20 3.07
N SER A 556 -28.48 -13.40 2.51
CA SER A 556 -29.72 -14.18 2.48
C SER A 556 -30.01 -14.94 3.78
N HIS A 557 -29.03 -15.07 4.69
CA HIS A 557 -29.17 -15.80 5.95
C HIS A 557 -30.00 -15.03 7.00
N ASP A 558 -30.96 -15.71 7.61
CA ASP A 558 -31.99 -15.11 8.48
C ASP A 558 -31.60 -14.93 9.96
N GLY A 559 -30.41 -15.39 10.35
CA GLY A 559 -29.87 -15.28 11.70
C GLY A 559 -30.44 -16.27 12.73
N LYS A 560 -31.31 -17.22 12.34
CA LYS A 560 -31.89 -18.20 13.28
C LYS A 560 -31.04 -19.46 13.47
N THR A 561 -30.17 -19.76 12.52
CA THR A 561 -29.25 -20.91 12.53
C THR A 561 -27.78 -20.45 12.58
N PRO A 562 -26.83 -21.32 12.95
CA PRO A 562 -25.40 -21.06 12.76
C PRO A 562 -25.10 -20.79 11.28
N PHE A 563 -24.41 -19.69 10.97
CA PHE A 563 -24.04 -19.39 9.58
C PHE A 563 -22.86 -20.26 9.12
N LEU A 564 -23.17 -21.21 8.24
CA LEU A 564 -22.20 -21.97 7.45
C LEU A 564 -22.50 -21.72 5.96
N SER A 565 -21.45 -21.53 5.16
CA SER A 565 -21.56 -21.43 3.70
C SER A 565 -20.53 -22.32 3.04
N LYS A 566 -20.99 -23.14 2.07
CA LYS A 566 -20.16 -23.91 1.13
C LYS A 566 -19.20 -23.02 0.30
N SER A 567 -19.54 -21.74 0.19
CA SER A 567 -18.91 -20.73 -0.68
C SER A 567 -17.76 -20.00 0.00
N PHE A 568 -17.53 -20.21 1.30
CA PHE A 568 -16.48 -19.52 2.07
C PHE A 568 -15.06 -19.57 1.49
N PRO A 569 -14.62 -20.60 0.72
CA PRO A 569 -13.31 -20.56 0.08
C PRO A 569 -13.14 -19.46 -0.96
N GLN A 570 -14.21 -18.75 -1.38
CA GLN A 570 -14.15 -17.57 -2.24
C GLN A 570 -13.66 -16.30 -1.52
N ALA A 571 -13.80 -16.23 -0.18
CA ALA A 571 -13.56 -15.03 0.62
C ALA A 571 -12.06 -14.77 0.87
N THR A 572 -11.29 -14.64 -0.20
CA THR A 572 -9.81 -14.63 -0.19
C THR A 572 -9.19 -13.45 -0.94
N ARG A 573 -9.95 -12.40 -1.26
CA ARG A 573 -9.48 -11.23 -2.05
C ARG A 573 -8.43 -10.42 -1.29
N ASN A 574 -8.59 -10.25 0.02
CA ASN A 574 -7.67 -9.53 0.89
C ASN A 574 -7.90 -9.87 2.38
N PHE A 575 -7.06 -9.30 3.25
CA PHE A 575 -7.10 -9.47 4.70
C PHE A 575 -8.47 -9.13 5.33
N ALA A 576 -9.10 -8.02 4.93
CA ALA A 576 -10.38 -7.58 5.49
C ALA A 576 -11.51 -8.57 5.17
N GLU A 577 -11.58 -9.04 3.92
CA GLU A 577 -12.55 -10.07 3.53
C GLU A 577 -12.34 -11.37 4.32
N MET A 578 -11.10 -11.87 4.43
CA MET A 578 -10.78 -13.10 5.16
C MET A 578 -11.16 -12.98 6.64
N MET A 579 -10.86 -11.86 7.28
CA MET A 579 -11.19 -11.60 8.68
C MET A 579 -12.71 -11.50 8.92
N PHE A 580 -13.44 -10.81 8.05
CA PHE A 580 -14.89 -10.77 8.13
C PHE A 580 -15.52 -12.15 7.90
N ALA A 581 -14.98 -12.97 6.98
CA ALA A 581 -15.45 -14.33 6.78
C ALA A 581 -15.25 -15.21 8.04
N LEU A 582 -14.08 -15.12 8.68
CA LEU A 582 -13.79 -15.82 9.94
C LEU A 582 -14.63 -15.31 11.12
N ALA A 583 -15.05 -14.04 11.10
CA ALA A 583 -15.93 -13.47 12.10
C ALA A 583 -17.37 -14.02 11.99
N VAL A 584 -17.91 -14.13 10.77
CA VAL A 584 -19.32 -14.52 10.54
C VAL A 584 -19.55 -16.03 10.44
N LEU A 585 -18.54 -16.83 10.10
CA LEU A 585 -18.67 -18.30 10.06
C LEU A 585 -18.83 -18.85 11.49
N ASP A 586 -19.93 -19.53 11.78
CA ASP A 586 -20.22 -20.11 13.11
C ASP A 586 -19.55 -21.47 13.35
N LEU A 587 -18.26 -21.53 13.00
CA LEU A 587 -17.36 -22.58 13.44
C LEU A 587 -16.89 -22.29 14.88
N PRO A 588 -16.71 -23.31 15.73
CA PRO A 588 -16.18 -23.14 17.08
C PRO A 588 -14.65 -22.94 17.08
N PHE A 589 -14.09 -22.51 18.21
CA PHE A 589 -12.64 -22.56 18.41
C PHE A 589 -12.12 -23.98 18.67
N LYS A 590 -12.96 -24.85 19.24
CA LYS A 590 -12.66 -26.25 19.55
C LYS A 590 -13.83 -27.12 19.08
N ALA A 591 -13.57 -28.05 18.18
CA ALA A 591 -14.60 -28.96 17.67
C ALA A 591 -15.11 -29.93 18.75
N GLY A 592 -16.35 -30.37 18.61
CA GLY A 592 -16.87 -31.53 19.34
C GLY A 592 -16.32 -32.84 18.77
N ALA A 593 -16.34 -33.90 19.58
CA ALA A 593 -16.00 -35.25 19.10
C ALA A 593 -17.16 -35.81 18.25
N ASN A 594 -16.99 -35.79 16.93
CA ASN A 594 -17.98 -36.31 15.98
C ASN A 594 -18.16 -37.83 16.14
N ALA A 595 -19.35 -38.34 15.83
CA ALA A 595 -19.62 -39.78 15.81
C ALA A 595 -19.51 -40.31 14.38
N GLU A 596 -18.44 -41.06 14.12
CA GLU A 596 -18.13 -41.62 12.80
C GLU A 596 -18.45 -43.12 12.76
N LYS A 597 -19.02 -43.59 11.63
CA LYS A 597 -19.35 -45.00 11.38
C LYS A 597 -18.94 -45.38 9.97
N LEU A 598 -18.38 -46.58 9.83
CA LEU A 598 -18.02 -47.20 8.56
C LEU A 598 -18.81 -48.51 8.40
N ASP A 599 -19.54 -48.64 7.30
CA ASP A 599 -20.39 -49.79 6.97
C ASP A 599 -19.98 -50.31 5.58
N GLY A 600 -18.99 -51.21 5.55
CA GLY A 600 -18.29 -51.60 4.33
C GLY A 600 -17.58 -50.41 3.68
N LEU A 601 -18.00 -50.04 2.47
CA LEU A 601 -17.50 -48.85 1.75
C LEU A 601 -18.29 -47.56 2.09
N ARG A 602 -19.37 -47.63 2.86
CA ARG A 602 -20.19 -46.46 3.20
C ARG A 602 -19.66 -45.78 4.46
N TYR A 603 -19.30 -44.51 4.35
CA TYR A 603 -18.89 -43.67 5.49
C TYR A 603 -20.04 -42.76 5.95
N VAL A 604 -20.23 -42.65 7.25
CA VAL A 604 -21.27 -41.81 7.89
C VAL A 604 -20.65 -40.99 9.02
N LEU A 605 -20.87 -39.67 8.98
CA LEU A 605 -20.37 -38.69 9.95
C LEU A 605 -21.55 -37.96 10.59
N GLU A 606 -21.71 -38.07 11.92
CA GLU A 606 -22.64 -37.27 12.71
C GLU A 606 -21.87 -36.17 13.45
N ALA A 607 -22.18 -34.90 13.13
CA ALA A 607 -21.41 -33.74 13.55
C ALA A 607 -21.76 -33.30 14.98
N ALA A 608 -20.80 -33.29 15.90
CA ALA A 608 -21.00 -32.82 17.27
C ALA A 608 -21.03 -31.29 17.38
N SER A 609 -20.39 -30.59 16.44
CA SER A 609 -20.38 -29.13 16.29
C SER A 609 -20.52 -28.74 14.82
N PRO A 610 -20.88 -27.47 14.49
CA PRO A 610 -20.99 -27.02 13.10
C PRO A 610 -19.68 -27.21 12.32
N LEU A 611 -19.75 -27.77 11.11
CA LEU A 611 -18.57 -28.09 10.28
C LEU A 611 -18.88 -28.08 8.78
N ILE A 612 -17.84 -28.05 7.94
CA ILE A 612 -17.93 -28.06 6.47
C ILE A 612 -17.00 -29.14 5.90
N VAL A 613 -17.49 -29.96 4.98
CA VAL A 613 -16.80 -31.14 4.41
C VAL A 613 -16.68 -31.03 2.89
N PHE A 614 -15.53 -31.40 2.35
CA PHE A 614 -15.22 -31.45 0.91
C PHE A 614 -15.08 -32.94 0.47
N HIS A 615 -15.65 -33.41 -0.65
CA HIS A 615 -15.54 -34.82 -1.11
C HIS A 615 -15.66 -35.08 -2.64
N ARG A 616 -15.25 -36.28 -3.11
CA ARG A 616 -15.15 -36.72 -4.54
C ARG A 616 -15.62 -38.19 -4.75
N GLU A 617 -16.06 -38.57 -5.95
CA GLU A 617 -16.55 -39.95 -6.33
C GLU A 617 -16.35 -40.25 -7.85
N ILE A 618 -16.40 -41.52 -8.34
CA ILE A 618 -16.13 -41.96 -9.75
C ILE A 618 -17.07 -43.13 -10.21
N ARG A 619 -17.37 -43.32 -11.52
CA ARG A 619 -18.11 -44.48 -12.13
C ARG A 619 -17.71 -44.78 -13.61
N GLU A 620 -17.96 -45.99 -14.13
CA GLU A 620 -17.65 -46.50 -15.51
C GLU A 620 -18.90 -46.80 -16.33
N ALA A 621 -18.78 -46.84 -17.68
CA ALA A 621 -19.88 -47.20 -18.55
C ALA A 621 -19.57 -47.40 -20.08
N ALA A 622 -20.53 -48.01 -20.81
CA ALA A 622 -20.68 -47.94 -22.27
C ALA A 622 -22.19 -47.93 -22.64
N ARG A 623 -22.60 -47.30 -23.78
CA ARG A 623 -23.97 -46.79 -24.15
C ARG A 623 -25.21 -47.41 -23.45
N SER A 624 -26.22 -46.58 -23.13
CA SER A 624 -27.30 -46.93 -22.19
C SER A 624 -28.60 -47.38 -22.85
N ASP A 625 -29.08 -48.57 -22.49
CA ASP A 625 -30.46 -49.06 -22.74
C ASP A 625 -31.46 -48.58 -21.67
N GLU A 626 -30.96 -48.04 -20.55
CA GLU A 626 -31.81 -47.43 -19.52
C GLU A 626 -32.26 -46.03 -19.97
N PRO A 627 -33.50 -45.60 -19.64
CA PRO A 627 -33.94 -44.24 -19.95
C PRO A 627 -32.99 -43.22 -19.30
N ALA A 628 -32.52 -42.28 -20.11
CA ALA A 628 -31.42 -41.35 -19.83
C ALA A 628 -31.32 -40.80 -18.40
N GLY A 629 -32.46 -40.50 -17.77
CA GLY A 629 -32.57 -39.65 -16.59
C GLY A 629 -32.27 -38.18 -16.89
N VAL A 630 -31.99 -37.83 -18.16
CA VAL A 630 -31.67 -36.48 -18.62
C VAL A 630 -32.36 -36.22 -19.96
N LEU A 631 -33.18 -35.17 -20.01
CA LEU A 631 -33.77 -34.60 -21.21
C LEU A 631 -32.76 -33.65 -21.86
N VAL A 632 -32.78 -33.59 -23.19
CA VAL A 632 -32.08 -32.56 -23.96
C VAL A 632 -33.13 -31.81 -24.78
N ALA A 633 -33.19 -30.50 -24.59
CA ALA A 633 -33.85 -29.60 -25.54
C ALA A 633 -32.77 -28.82 -26.29
N GLN A 634 -32.91 -28.72 -27.61
CA GLN A 634 -32.01 -27.93 -28.45
C GLN A 634 -32.84 -26.88 -29.18
N GLY A 635 -32.48 -25.61 -28.98
CA GLY A 635 -33.10 -24.47 -29.63
C GLY A 635 -32.08 -23.68 -30.44
N PHE A 636 -32.54 -22.86 -31.38
CA PHE A 636 -31.70 -21.97 -32.18
C PHE A 636 -32.26 -20.56 -32.09
N PHE A 637 -31.43 -19.53 -32.02
CA PHE A 637 -31.85 -18.13 -31.83
C PHE A 637 -31.01 -17.18 -32.67
N ARG A 638 -31.52 -15.98 -32.99
CA ARG A 638 -30.73 -14.94 -33.68
C ARG A 638 -29.82 -14.24 -32.68
N ALA A 639 -28.52 -14.13 -32.96
CA ALA A 639 -27.55 -13.68 -31.96
C ALA A 639 -27.72 -12.20 -31.55
N ASP A 640 -28.36 -11.40 -32.42
CA ASP A 640 -28.71 -9.99 -32.23
C ASP A 640 -30.13 -9.76 -31.70
N ASP A 641 -30.96 -10.81 -31.60
CA ASP A 641 -32.39 -10.72 -31.33
C ASP A 641 -32.87 -11.97 -30.55
N ARG A 642 -32.33 -12.10 -29.33
CA ARG A 642 -32.34 -13.33 -28.54
C ARG A 642 -33.52 -13.52 -27.58
N TYR A 643 -34.08 -12.47 -26.99
CA TYR A 643 -34.96 -12.59 -25.81
C TYR A 643 -36.32 -11.91 -26.00
N ARG A 644 -37.38 -12.56 -25.50
CA ARG A 644 -38.78 -12.09 -25.47
C ARG A 644 -39.31 -12.21 -24.04
N HIS A 645 -39.88 -11.17 -23.43
CA HIS A 645 -40.28 -11.15 -22.01
C HIS A 645 -41.80 -10.99 -21.81
N GLU A 646 -42.60 -12.00 -22.17
CA GLU A 646 -44.06 -11.97 -21.98
C GLU A 646 -44.43 -11.94 -20.50
N ASN A 647 -45.38 -11.09 -20.11
CA ASN A 647 -45.85 -10.95 -18.71
C ASN A 647 -44.70 -10.88 -17.69
N ASN A 648 -43.68 -10.07 -17.97
CA ASN A 648 -42.47 -9.88 -17.14
C ASN A 648 -41.46 -11.04 -17.10
N GLU A 649 -41.78 -12.23 -17.60
CA GLU A 649 -40.88 -13.39 -17.58
C GLU A 649 -40.01 -13.44 -18.85
N GLN A 650 -38.68 -13.45 -18.70
CA GLN A 650 -37.74 -13.50 -19.83
C GLN A 650 -37.63 -14.92 -20.42
N PHE A 651 -38.17 -15.11 -21.62
CA PHE A 651 -38.02 -16.32 -22.44
C PHE A 651 -36.95 -16.13 -23.53
N ASP A 652 -36.25 -17.21 -23.89
CA ASP A 652 -35.46 -17.24 -25.12
C ASP A 652 -36.38 -17.24 -26.36
N LYS A 653 -35.99 -16.47 -27.38
CA LYS A 653 -36.71 -16.25 -28.64
C LYS A 653 -36.18 -17.18 -29.72
N PHE A 654 -36.60 -18.45 -29.65
CA PHE A 654 -36.14 -19.45 -30.60
C PHE A 654 -36.72 -19.25 -32.01
N VAL A 655 -35.89 -19.54 -33.00
CA VAL A 655 -36.18 -19.61 -34.43
C VAL A 655 -36.22 -21.10 -34.80
N ALA A 656 -37.35 -21.56 -35.34
CA ALA A 656 -37.56 -22.97 -35.72
C ALA A 656 -37.98 -23.16 -37.19
N GLU A 657 -38.57 -22.13 -37.82
CA GLU A 657 -39.17 -22.20 -39.17
C GLU A 657 -38.19 -21.74 -40.26
N GLU A 658 -37.78 -20.47 -40.22
CA GLU A 658 -37.07 -19.78 -41.30
C GLU A 658 -35.77 -19.14 -40.79
N PHE A 659 -34.67 -19.39 -41.51
CA PHE A 659 -33.34 -18.83 -41.24
C PHE A 659 -32.86 -18.00 -42.43
N LEU A 660 -31.98 -17.03 -42.24
CA LEU A 660 -31.43 -16.19 -43.30
C LEU A 660 -29.94 -16.48 -43.57
N PRO A 661 -29.48 -16.38 -44.83
CA PRO A 661 -28.06 -16.38 -45.13
C PRO A 661 -27.38 -15.12 -44.57
N GLY A 662 -26.09 -15.21 -44.25
CA GLY A 662 -25.30 -14.10 -43.70
C GLY A 662 -25.68 -13.64 -42.28
N THR A 663 -26.77 -14.16 -41.71
CA THR A 663 -27.22 -13.82 -40.34
C THR A 663 -26.61 -14.79 -39.32
N VAL A 664 -26.13 -14.26 -38.19
CA VAL A 664 -25.53 -15.08 -37.12
C VAL A 664 -26.62 -15.67 -36.22
N TYR A 665 -26.58 -16.98 -36.07
CA TYR A 665 -27.44 -17.74 -35.17
C TYR A 665 -26.62 -18.37 -34.05
N GLY A 666 -27.21 -18.42 -32.86
CA GLY A 666 -26.76 -19.28 -31.76
C GLY A 666 -27.55 -20.58 -31.75
N ALA A 667 -26.89 -21.70 -31.49
CA ALA A 667 -27.52 -22.89 -30.95
C ALA A 667 -27.45 -22.86 -29.43
N GLN A 668 -28.55 -23.22 -28.78
CA GLN A 668 -28.65 -23.41 -27.34
C GLN A 668 -28.95 -24.88 -27.04
N ALA A 669 -28.13 -25.47 -26.19
CA ALA A 669 -28.26 -26.83 -25.67
C ALA A 669 -28.73 -26.76 -24.21
N ILE A 670 -30.02 -26.97 -23.97
CA ILE A 670 -30.60 -27.09 -22.62
C ILE A 670 -30.57 -28.56 -22.22
N LEU A 671 -29.94 -28.83 -21.09
CA LEU A 671 -29.75 -30.16 -20.53
C LEU A 671 -30.51 -30.18 -19.21
N THR A 672 -31.48 -31.08 -19.03
CA THR A 672 -32.38 -31.08 -17.86
C THR A 672 -32.45 -32.47 -17.26
N ASN A 673 -32.20 -32.62 -15.97
CA ASN A 673 -32.25 -33.89 -15.26
C ASN A 673 -33.60 -34.07 -14.54
N PRO A 674 -34.65 -34.66 -15.13
CA PRO A 674 -35.94 -34.84 -14.46
C PRO A 674 -35.92 -35.84 -13.27
N THR A 675 -34.78 -36.45 -12.94
CA THR A 675 -34.69 -37.43 -11.85
C THR A 675 -34.24 -36.82 -10.53
N GLY A 676 -34.57 -37.47 -9.42
CA GLY A 676 -34.10 -37.12 -8.08
C GLY A 676 -32.60 -37.37 -7.82
N ASN A 677 -31.82 -37.76 -8.84
CA ASN A 677 -30.41 -38.16 -8.70
C ASN A 677 -29.50 -37.24 -9.53
N ARG A 678 -28.38 -36.78 -8.97
CA ARG A 678 -27.40 -35.90 -9.63
C ARG A 678 -26.71 -36.58 -10.81
N GLN A 679 -26.45 -35.84 -11.88
CA GLN A 679 -25.93 -36.37 -13.15
C GLN A 679 -24.60 -35.67 -13.53
N ARG A 680 -23.64 -36.49 -13.99
CA ARG A 680 -22.22 -36.15 -14.20
C ARG A 680 -21.87 -36.31 -15.67
N LEU A 681 -21.88 -35.24 -16.45
CA LEU A 681 -21.97 -35.35 -17.90
C LEU A 681 -20.80 -34.74 -18.70
N GLN A 682 -20.57 -35.29 -19.89
CA GLN A 682 -19.83 -34.67 -20.97
C GLN A 682 -20.77 -34.45 -22.15
N VAL A 683 -20.58 -33.32 -22.83
CA VAL A 683 -21.47 -32.80 -23.87
C VAL A 683 -20.68 -32.61 -25.13
N LEU A 684 -21.17 -33.15 -26.25
CA LEU A 684 -20.56 -32.99 -27.56
C LEU A 684 -21.46 -32.11 -28.45
N LEU A 685 -20.85 -31.06 -29.01
CA LEU A 685 -21.48 -29.99 -29.79
C LEU A 685 -20.85 -29.92 -31.18
N GLN A 686 -21.64 -29.64 -32.21
CA GLN A 686 -21.17 -29.47 -33.59
C GLN A 686 -22.05 -28.44 -34.33
N ILE A 687 -21.46 -27.63 -35.22
CA ILE A 687 -22.21 -26.69 -36.07
C ILE A 687 -22.98 -27.43 -37.18
N PRO A 688 -23.98 -26.82 -37.84
CA PRO A 688 -24.65 -27.46 -38.97
C PRO A 688 -23.69 -27.76 -40.14
N VAL A 689 -23.91 -28.86 -40.85
CA VAL A 689 -23.17 -29.18 -42.07
C VAL A 689 -23.45 -28.10 -43.11
N GLY A 690 -22.42 -27.56 -43.75
CA GLY A 690 -22.56 -26.42 -44.66
C GLY A 690 -22.60 -25.02 -44.01
N ALA A 691 -22.64 -24.92 -42.68
CA ALA A 691 -22.49 -23.65 -41.95
C ALA A 691 -21.02 -23.34 -41.63
N ILE A 692 -20.76 -22.08 -41.25
CA ILE A 692 -19.45 -21.56 -40.84
C ILE A 692 -19.54 -21.08 -39.40
N ALA A 693 -18.59 -21.47 -38.54
CA ALA A 693 -18.53 -21.03 -37.14
C ALA A 693 -18.05 -19.57 -37.02
N VAL A 694 -18.51 -18.87 -35.97
CA VAL A 694 -18.10 -17.49 -35.65
C VAL A 694 -17.79 -17.33 -34.16
N SER A 695 -17.38 -16.13 -33.73
CA SER A 695 -17.09 -15.81 -32.33
C SER A 695 -16.04 -16.72 -31.67
N GLY A 696 -15.03 -17.15 -32.43
CA GLY A 696 -14.00 -18.09 -31.96
C GLY A 696 -14.47 -19.54 -31.81
N GLY A 697 -15.67 -19.88 -32.27
CA GLY A 697 -16.22 -21.23 -32.21
C GLY A 697 -15.45 -22.22 -33.11
N LEU A 698 -15.21 -23.43 -32.57
CA LEU A 698 -14.75 -24.56 -33.37
C LEU A 698 -15.97 -25.26 -34.03
N PRO A 699 -15.83 -25.85 -35.23
CA PRO A 699 -16.91 -26.60 -35.87
C PRO A 699 -17.42 -27.80 -35.05
N THR A 700 -16.65 -28.29 -34.08
CA THR A 700 -17.02 -29.34 -33.13
C THR A 700 -16.28 -29.14 -31.81
N ARG A 701 -16.95 -29.35 -30.66
CA ARG A 701 -16.42 -29.06 -29.31
C ARG A 701 -17.00 -30.00 -28.25
N GLY A 702 -16.16 -30.47 -27.33
CA GLY A 702 -16.57 -31.13 -26.07
C GLY A 702 -16.62 -30.15 -24.88
N VAL A 703 -17.52 -30.39 -23.92
CA VAL A 703 -17.70 -29.60 -22.69
C VAL A 703 -18.10 -30.53 -21.53
N TYR A 704 -17.65 -30.29 -20.29
CA TYR A 704 -18.12 -31.02 -19.10
C TYR A 704 -19.23 -30.25 -18.35
N VAL A 705 -20.24 -30.98 -17.87
CA VAL A 705 -21.48 -30.46 -17.29
C VAL A 705 -21.94 -31.30 -16.09
N ASP A 706 -22.07 -30.63 -14.95
CA ASP A 706 -22.81 -31.14 -13.80
C ASP A 706 -24.27 -30.67 -13.84
N LEU A 707 -25.19 -31.57 -13.49
CA LEU A 707 -26.63 -31.36 -13.44
C LEU A 707 -27.23 -31.92 -12.15
N ASP A 708 -27.79 -31.04 -11.34
CA ASP A 708 -28.42 -31.37 -10.06
C ASP A 708 -29.77 -32.09 -10.23
N PRO A 709 -30.29 -32.81 -9.21
CA PRO A 709 -31.64 -33.38 -9.22
C PRO A 709 -32.71 -32.37 -9.65
N HIS A 710 -33.57 -32.73 -10.60
CA HIS A 710 -34.56 -31.83 -11.21
C HIS A 710 -33.98 -30.53 -11.82
N GLY A 711 -32.65 -30.45 -11.97
CA GLY A 711 -31.91 -29.25 -12.38
C GLY A 711 -31.59 -29.20 -13.87
N THR A 712 -31.29 -27.99 -14.34
CA THR A 712 -31.11 -27.66 -15.76
C THR A 712 -29.83 -26.83 -15.98
N ARG A 713 -29.14 -27.05 -17.11
CA ARG A 713 -27.94 -26.30 -17.50
C ARG A 713 -27.88 -26.09 -19.01
N THR A 714 -27.38 -24.92 -19.40
CA THR A 714 -27.42 -24.42 -20.78
C THR A 714 -26.01 -24.22 -21.34
N ILE A 715 -25.76 -24.59 -22.61
CA ILE A 715 -24.51 -24.30 -23.35
C ILE A 715 -24.84 -23.72 -24.73
N GLU A 716 -24.02 -22.79 -25.24
CA GLU A 716 -24.27 -22.10 -26.50
C GLU A 716 -23.05 -22.04 -27.43
N TYR A 717 -23.31 -21.95 -28.74
CA TYR A 717 -22.31 -21.83 -29.81
C TYR A 717 -22.90 -21.17 -31.06
N PHE A 718 -22.07 -20.45 -31.84
CA PHE A 718 -22.53 -19.53 -32.89
C PHE A 718 -22.01 -19.88 -34.30
N PHE A 719 -22.86 -19.68 -35.30
CA PHE A 719 -22.59 -19.97 -36.72
C PHE A 719 -23.46 -19.11 -37.65
N TYR A 720 -23.16 -19.12 -38.95
CA TYR A 720 -24.04 -18.59 -40.00
C TYR A 720 -24.06 -19.50 -41.24
N PHE A 721 -25.07 -19.31 -42.08
CA PHE A 721 -25.18 -19.98 -43.39
C PHE A 721 -24.75 -19.03 -44.52
N PRO A 722 -23.85 -19.44 -45.43
CA PRO A 722 -23.40 -18.59 -46.53
C PRO A 722 -24.38 -18.54 -47.71
N ALA A 723 -25.40 -19.40 -47.76
CA ALA A 723 -26.38 -19.47 -48.85
C ALA A 723 -27.74 -20.01 -48.36
N THR A 724 -28.77 -19.86 -49.20
CA THR A 724 -30.09 -20.49 -49.01
C THR A 724 -30.04 -21.98 -49.30
N GLY A 725 -30.78 -22.79 -48.55
CA GLY A 725 -30.80 -24.24 -48.73
C GLY A 725 -31.33 -25.00 -47.50
N LYS A 726 -31.18 -26.33 -47.53
CA LYS A 726 -31.47 -27.22 -46.41
C LYS A 726 -30.18 -27.84 -45.88
N TYR A 727 -29.92 -27.66 -44.58
CA TYR A 727 -28.65 -28.01 -43.96
C TYR A 727 -28.86 -28.93 -42.75
N ALA A 728 -28.29 -30.13 -42.80
CA ALA A 728 -28.39 -31.13 -41.73
C ALA A 728 -27.56 -30.74 -40.51
N HIS A 729 -28.06 -31.06 -39.32
CA HIS A 729 -27.42 -30.74 -38.05
C HIS A 729 -27.17 -31.99 -37.20
N TYR A 730 -25.95 -32.09 -36.68
CA TYR A 730 -25.61 -33.07 -35.67
C TYR A 730 -26.21 -32.66 -34.32
N PRO A 731 -27.05 -33.49 -33.68
CA PRO A 731 -27.65 -33.13 -32.40
C PRO A 731 -26.59 -33.08 -31.29
N VAL A 732 -26.85 -32.24 -30.28
CA VAL A 732 -26.12 -32.32 -29.01
C VAL A 732 -26.22 -33.73 -28.46
N THR A 733 -25.10 -34.34 -28.07
CA THR A 733 -25.11 -35.63 -27.36
C THR A 733 -24.53 -35.49 -25.95
N LEU A 734 -25.15 -36.22 -25.03
CA LEU A 734 -24.80 -36.29 -23.61
C LEU A 734 -24.24 -37.65 -23.26
N ALA A 735 -23.10 -37.67 -22.61
CA ALA A 735 -22.57 -38.84 -21.95
C ALA A 735 -22.52 -38.71 -20.44
N ARG A 736 -22.62 -39.84 -19.74
CA ARG A 736 -22.48 -39.99 -18.29
C ARG A 736 -21.59 -41.20 -18.02
N ASN A 737 -20.55 -41.03 -17.22
CA ASN A 737 -19.66 -42.10 -16.75
C ASN A 737 -19.06 -42.98 -17.87
N ASP A 738 -19.17 -42.60 -19.15
CA ASP A 738 -18.73 -43.31 -20.38
C ASP A 738 -19.85 -43.98 -21.25
N LYS A 739 -21.14 -43.79 -20.92
CA LYS A 739 -22.30 -44.07 -21.82
C LYS A 739 -22.69 -42.78 -22.50
N VAL A 740 -23.05 -42.76 -23.79
CA VAL A 740 -24.09 -41.79 -24.21
C VAL A 740 -25.39 -42.19 -23.52
N VAL A 741 -25.98 -41.23 -22.82
CA VAL A 741 -27.24 -41.37 -22.09
C VAL A 741 -28.39 -40.63 -22.77
N ALA A 742 -28.13 -39.53 -23.46
CA ALA A 742 -29.15 -38.75 -24.15
C ALA A 742 -28.57 -37.97 -25.34
N GLY A 743 -29.45 -37.36 -26.11
CA GLY A 743 -29.12 -36.38 -27.13
C GLY A 743 -30.37 -35.68 -27.64
N ALA A 744 -30.17 -34.57 -28.37
CA ALA A 744 -31.25 -33.89 -29.08
C ALA A 744 -31.70 -34.72 -30.31
N THR A 745 -32.85 -34.36 -30.88
CA THR A 745 -33.26 -34.84 -32.20
C THR A 745 -32.40 -34.21 -33.30
N PRO A 746 -31.94 -34.96 -34.32
CA PRO A 746 -31.32 -34.37 -35.50
C PRO A 746 -32.23 -33.31 -36.14
N PHE A 747 -31.66 -32.16 -36.50
CA PHE A 747 -32.40 -31.01 -37.05
C PHE A 747 -31.99 -30.72 -38.49
N THR A 748 -32.85 -30.05 -39.26
CA THR A 748 -32.52 -29.56 -40.60
C THR A 748 -32.93 -28.10 -40.72
N PHE A 749 -31.95 -27.21 -40.88
CA PHE A 749 -32.18 -25.79 -41.06
C PHE A 749 -32.75 -25.50 -42.44
N ASN A 750 -33.79 -24.68 -42.52
CA ASN A 750 -34.40 -24.20 -43.76
C ASN A 750 -34.03 -22.72 -43.95
N VAL A 751 -33.07 -22.45 -44.83
CA VAL A 751 -32.49 -21.11 -45.04
C VAL A 751 -33.11 -20.46 -46.27
N VAL A 752 -33.86 -19.38 -46.05
CA VAL A 752 -34.67 -18.63 -47.02
C VAL A 752 -34.14 -17.20 -47.22
N ALA A 753 -34.71 -16.45 -48.16
CA ALA A 753 -34.25 -15.10 -48.49
C ALA A 753 -34.81 -13.97 -47.59
N GLN A 754 -35.96 -14.17 -46.92
CA GLN A 754 -36.65 -13.13 -46.15
C GLN A 754 -37.51 -13.77 -45.02
N LEU A 755 -37.67 -13.07 -43.89
CA LEU A 755 -38.44 -13.53 -42.70
C LEU A 755 -39.84 -12.90 -42.61
N THR A 756 -40.68 -13.47 -41.73
CA THR A 756 -42.13 -13.22 -41.71
C THR A 756 -42.77 -12.71 -40.38
N LYS A 757 -42.05 -12.63 -39.23
CA LYS A 757 -42.63 -12.24 -37.89
C LYS A 757 -41.65 -11.43 -36.98
N VAL A 758 -42.15 -10.74 -35.95
CA VAL A 758 -41.40 -9.88 -34.98
C VAL A 758 -41.95 -10.02 -33.54
N ASP A 759 -41.16 -9.67 -32.51
CA ASP A 759 -41.48 -9.72 -31.07
C ASP A 759 -41.71 -8.31 -30.43
N LYS A 760 -42.38 -8.26 -29.27
CA LYS A 760 -42.86 -7.04 -28.60
C LYS A 760 -42.49 -6.95 -27.10
N THR A 761 -41.47 -7.64 -26.61
CA THR A 761 -41.43 -7.93 -25.16
C THR A 761 -40.08 -7.80 -24.47
N SER A 762 -39.01 -7.41 -25.17
CA SER A 762 -37.72 -7.09 -24.53
C SER A 762 -37.76 -5.80 -23.69
N TRP A 763 -36.79 -5.57 -22.79
CA TRP A 763 -36.62 -4.27 -22.14
C TRP A 763 -36.55 -3.13 -23.16
N ALA A 764 -35.81 -3.31 -24.25
CA ALA A 764 -35.72 -2.34 -25.35
C ALA A 764 -37.07 -2.07 -26.06
N TRP A 765 -38.02 -3.01 -26.02
CA TRP A 765 -39.38 -2.76 -26.48
C TRP A 765 -40.21 -2.05 -25.40
N LEU A 766 -40.21 -2.57 -24.17
CA LEU A 766 -41.01 -2.04 -23.05
C LEU A 766 -40.61 -0.62 -22.66
N SER A 767 -39.30 -0.33 -22.59
CA SER A 767 -38.76 0.99 -22.27
C SER A 767 -39.26 2.08 -23.22
N GLN A 768 -39.54 1.73 -24.48
CA GLN A 768 -40.03 2.66 -25.51
C GLN A 768 -41.54 2.58 -25.79
N ASN A 769 -42.19 1.42 -25.66
CA ASN A 769 -43.56 1.18 -26.15
C ASN A 769 -44.57 0.73 -25.09
N GLY A 770 -44.12 0.21 -23.94
CA GLY A 770 -45.02 -0.25 -22.87
C GLY A 770 -45.76 0.89 -22.17
N SER A 771 -46.83 0.57 -21.45
CA SER A 771 -47.51 1.48 -20.52
C SER A 771 -46.61 1.84 -19.30
N PRO A 772 -46.88 2.95 -18.59
CA PRO A 772 -46.22 3.27 -17.32
C PRO A 772 -46.26 2.10 -16.32
N GLU A 773 -47.40 1.42 -16.24
CA GLU A 773 -47.67 0.31 -15.33
C GLU A 773 -46.86 -0.94 -15.68
N GLU A 774 -46.80 -1.32 -16.96
CA GLU A 774 -45.97 -2.44 -17.45
C GLU A 774 -44.47 -2.18 -17.20
N VAL A 775 -44.00 -0.94 -17.40
CA VAL A 775 -42.59 -0.59 -17.17
C VAL A 775 -42.25 -0.64 -15.67
N LEU A 776 -43.13 -0.14 -14.79
CA LEU A 776 -42.92 -0.23 -13.34
C LEU A 776 -43.01 -1.67 -12.83
N ALA A 777 -43.91 -2.50 -13.38
CA ALA A 777 -43.95 -3.92 -13.11
C ALA A 777 -42.63 -4.61 -13.52
N PHE A 778 -42.10 -4.30 -14.70
CA PHE A 778 -40.81 -4.83 -15.18
C PHE A 778 -39.66 -4.48 -14.23
N LEU A 779 -39.59 -3.23 -13.81
CA LEU A 779 -38.60 -2.77 -12.84
C LEU A 779 -38.81 -3.35 -11.43
N GLY A 780 -39.99 -3.85 -11.09
CA GLY A 780 -40.23 -4.63 -9.87
C GLY A 780 -39.67 -6.06 -9.93
N GLY A 781 -39.76 -6.71 -11.10
CA GLY A 781 -39.35 -8.09 -11.32
C GLY A 781 -37.87 -8.27 -11.68
N ALA A 782 -37.38 -7.52 -12.68
CA ALA A 782 -36.06 -7.73 -13.29
C ALA A 782 -34.87 -7.45 -12.36
N ASN A 783 -33.71 -8.02 -12.66
CA ASN A 783 -32.42 -7.63 -12.07
C ASN A 783 -32.00 -6.27 -12.67
N LEU A 784 -32.10 -5.20 -11.88
CA LEU A 784 -31.90 -3.82 -12.35
C LEU A 784 -30.45 -3.54 -12.78
N HIS A 785 -29.46 -4.24 -12.20
CA HIS A 785 -28.04 -4.07 -12.55
C HIS A 785 -27.70 -4.62 -13.94
N ARG A 786 -28.64 -5.28 -14.63
CA ARG A 786 -28.55 -5.70 -16.03
C ARG A 786 -29.18 -4.73 -17.03
N LEU A 787 -29.94 -3.72 -16.56
CA LEU A 787 -30.76 -2.87 -17.42
C LEU A 787 -30.10 -1.53 -17.73
N ASN A 788 -30.21 -1.08 -18.98
CA ASN A 788 -29.95 0.31 -19.34
C ASN A 788 -31.14 1.17 -18.93
N LEU A 789 -31.13 1.65 -17.68
CA LEU A 789 -32.22 2.45 -17.10
C LEU A 789 -32.42 3.81 -17.80
N THR A 790 -31.38 4.34 -18.44
CA THR A 790 -31.46 5.58 -19.23
C THR A 790 -32.39 5.46 -20.45
N GLU A 791 -32.70 4.24 -20.94
CA GLU A 791 -33.68 4.06 -22.02
C GLU A 791 -35.08 4.62 -21.70
N MET A 792 -35.52 4.52 -20.45
CA MET A 792 -36.82 5.05 -20.03
C MET A 792 -36.78 6.53 -19.64
N ALA A 793 -35.64 7.22 -19.77
CA ALA A 793 -35.46 8.58 -19.29
C ALA A 793 -36.48 9.58 -19.88
N TRP A 794 -36.95 9.37 -21.11
CA TRP A 794 -37.97 10.23 -21.71
C TRP A 794 -39.32 10.20 -20.96
N ARG A 795 -39.64 9.10 -20.28
CA ARG A 795 -40.86 8.92 -19.46
C ARG A 795 -40.80 9.70 -18.15
N MET A 796 -39.60 9.98 -17.64
CA MET A 796 -39.38 10.80 -16.44
C MET A 796 -39.81 12.27 -16.61
N LYS A 797 -40.26 12.67 -17.81
CA LYS A 797 -40.98 13.93 -18.04
C LYS A 797 -42.36 13.97 -17.39
N ASP A 798 -43.00 12.82 -17.15
CA ASP A 798 -44.22 12.76 -16.35
C ASP A 798 -43.90 12.74 -14.84
N ALA A 799 -44.65 13.53 -14.08
CA ALA A 799 -44.41 13.73 -12.65
C ALA A 799 -44.90 12.58 -11.76
N ALA A 800 -45.87 11.78 -12.21
CA ALA A 800 -46.34 10.60 -11.48
C ALA A 800 -45.38 9.43 -11.68
N PHE A 801 -45.03 9.14 -12.94
CA PHE A 801 -44.04 8.12 -13.30
C PHE A 801 -42.67 8.43 -12.68
N PHE A 802 -42.19 9.67 -12.74
CA PHE A 802 -40.93 10.09 -12.12
C PHE A 802 -40.86 9.70 -10.63
N ARG A 803 -41.88 10.05 -9.83
CA ARG A 803 -41.91 9.74 -8.40
C ARG A 803 -42.00 8.24 -8.14
N GLN A 804 -42.84 7.52 -8.88
CA GLN A 804 -43.00 6.07 -8.73
C GLN A 804 -41.72 5.31 -9.11
N ALA A 805 -41.06 5.70 -10.20
CA ALA A 805 -39.80 5.13 -10.64
C ALA A 805 -38.67 5.38 -9.63
N LEU A 806 -38.49 6.62 -9.14
CA LEU A 806 -37.47 6.90 -8.13
C LEU A 806 -37.75 6.22 -6.78
N ALA A 807 -39.02 6.12 -6.36
CA ALA A 807 -39.40 5.38 -5.16
C ALA A 807 -39.08 3.88 -5.28
N LEU A 808 -39.38 3.27 -6.44
CA LEU A 808 -39.05 1.87 -6.73
C LEU A 808 -37.54 1.63 -6.75
N LEU A 809 -36.78 2.47 -7.45
CA LEU A 809 -35.32 2.36 -7.54
C LEU A 809 -34.67 2.54 -6.16
N GLY A 810 -35.10 3.54 -5.38
CA GLY A 810 -34.64 3.77 -4.01
C GLY A 810 -34.96 2.61 -3.06
N ALA A 811 -36.16 2.06 -3.12
CA ALA A 811 -36.55 0.86 -2.36
C ALA A 811 -35.80 -0.42 -2.77
N ARG A 812 -35.12 -0.39 -3.92
CA ARG A 812 -34.22 -1.45 -4.42
C ARG A 812 -32.74 -1.09 -4.34
N HIS A 813 -32.39 0.03 -3.69
CA HIS A 813 -31.02 0.52 -3.54
C HIS A 813 -30.26 0.78 -4.86
N VAL A 814 -31.00 1.12 -5.92
CA VAL A 814 -30.47 1.49 -7.24
C VAL A 814 -30.61 2.99 -7.44
N TYR A 815 -29.61 3.61 -8.06
CA TYR A 815 -29.60 5.02 -8.43
C TYR A 815 -29.01 5.19 -9.83
N ASP A 816 -29.68 5.98 -10.67
CA ASP A 816 -29.21 6.39 -12.00
C ASP A 816 -29.19 7.93 -12.06
N PRO A 817 -28.05 8.55 -12.44
CA PRO A 817 -27.88 10.00 -12.43
C PRO A 817 -28.64 10.71 -13.57
N THR A 818 -28.97 10.03 -14.66
CA THR A 818 -29.79 10.57 -15.76
C THR A 818 -31.24 10.66 -15.29
N LEU A 819 -31.78 9.59 -14.71
CA LEU A 819 -33.14 9.55 -14.18
C LEU A 819 -33.31 10.52 -13.00
N GLY A 820 -32.33 10.58 -12.09
CA GLY A 820 -32.30 11.54 -10.99
C GLY A 820 -32.29 13.01 -11.45
N SER A 821 -31.71 13.31 -12.63
CA SER A 821 -31.65 14.70 -13.13
C SER A 821 -33.02 15.30 -13.45
N TYR A 822 -34.06 14.49 -13.66
CA TYR A 822 -35.43 14.98 -13.84
C TYR A 822 -36.02 15.65 -12.60
N ALA A 823 -35.37 15.56 -11.44
CA ALA A 823 -35.69 16.35 -10.26
C ALA A 823 -35.63 17.87 -10.52
N PHE A 824 -34.81 18.34 -11.47
CA PHE A 824 -34.81 19.74 -11.93
C PHE A 824 -36.09 20.14 -12.66
N LEU A 825 -36.69 19.23 -13.44
CA LEU A 825 -37.94 19.49 -14.16
C LEU A 825 -39.14 19.54 -13.20
N HIS A 826 -39.15 18.67 -12.20
CA HIS A 826 -40.25 18.54 -11.23
C HIS A 826 -40.10 19.40 -9.98
N ASN A 827 -38.98 20.11 -9.83
CA ASN A 827 -38.60 20.88 -8.64
C ASN A 827 -38.65 20.04 -7.34
N ASP A 828 -38.24 18.78 -7.42
CA ASP A 828 -38.26 17.84 -6.29
C ASP A 828 -37.00 18.02 -5.42
N ALA A 829 -37.13 18.69 -4.29
CA ALA A 829 -36.02 19.03 -3.41
C ALA A 829 -35.27 17.81 -2.85
N ALA A 830 -35.95 16.68 -2.62
CA ALA A 830 -35.34 15.48 -2.05
C ALA A 830 -34.51 14.73 -3.11
N ALA A 831 -35.08 14.54 -4.29
CA ALA A 831 -34.38 13.95 -5.42
C ALA A 831 -33.24 14.86 -5.92
N LEU A 832 -33.43 16.19 -5.94
CA LEU A 832 -32.37 17.17 -6.23
C LEU A 832 -31.21 17.06 -5.23
N GLY A 833 -31.50 16.95 -3.93
CA GLY A 833 -30.45 16.81 -2.92
C GLY A 833 -29.65 15.51 -3.06
N THR A 834 -30.33 14.39 -3.35
CA THR A 834 -29.64 13.12 -3.69
C THR A 834 -28.78 13.27 -4.95
N TRP A 835 -29.31 13.91 -6.00
CA TRP A 835 -28.59 14.10 -7.26
C TRP A 835 -27.35 15.00 -7.10
N LEU A 836 -27.49 16.12 -6.40
CA LEU A 836 -26.40 17.08 -6.18
C LEU A 836 -25.19 16.44 -5.48
N ARG A 837 -25.40 15.53 -4.51
CA ARG A 837 -24.32 14.80 -3.82
C ARG A 837 -23.48 13.92 -4.75
N HIS A 838 -24.13 13.31 -5.75
CA HIS A 838 -23.47 12.49 -6.79
C HIS A 838 -22.86 13.34 -7.92
N SER A 839 -23.31 14.58 -8.09
CA SER A 839 -22.91 15.42 -9.22
C SER A 839 -21.50 16.03 -9.02
N PRO A 840 -20.71 16.22 -10.10
CA PRO A 840 -19.46 17.00 -10.06
C PRO A 840 -19.63 18.49 -9.70
N PHE A 841 -20.86 18.95 -9.45
CA PHE A 841 -21.11 20.28 -8.89
C PHE A 841 -20.78 20.33 -7.39
N ALA A 842 -20.88 19.22 -6.66
CA ALA A 842 -20.49 19.13 -5.26
C ALA A 842 -19.03 19.55 -5.04
N ASP A 843 -18.12 19.01 -5.86
CA ASP A 843 -16.67 19.29 -5.78
C ASP A 843 -16.30 20.75 -6.12
N ARG A 844 -17.25 21.50 -6.69
CA ARG A 844 -17.12 22.92 -7.02
C ARG A 844 -17.68 23.85 -5.94
N CYS A 845 -18.33 23.33 -4.91
CA CYS A 845 -18.97 24.13 -3.85
C CYS A 845 -18.02 24.49 -2.69
N GLY A 846 -16.82 23.88 -2.62
CA GLY A 846 -15.88 24.04 -1.50
C GLY A 846 -15.74 22.76 -0.68
N LEU A 847 -14.88 22.78 0.35
CA LEU A 847 -14.61 21.60 1.19
C LEU A 847 -15.72 21.32 2.22
N HIS A 848 -16.53 22.34 2.55
CA HIS A 848 -17.66 22.20 3.45
C HIS A 848 -18.78 23.13 2.99
N LEU A 849 -20.02 22.68 3.17
CA LEU A 849 -21.24 23.43 2.88
C LEU A 849 -22.38 22.87 3.71
N VAL A 850 -23.24 23.74 4.25
CA VAL A 850 -24.55 23.36 4.79
C VAL A 850 -25.59 24.21 4.05
N SER A 851 -26.47 23.56 3.30
CA SER A 851 -27.59 24.20 2.59
C SER A 851 -28.81 23.26 2.56
N PRO A 852 -30.03 23.77 2.29
CA PRO A 852 -31.25 22.95 2.29
C PRO A 852 -31.26 21.80 1.28
N LEU A 853 -30.44 21.87 0.21
CA LEU A 853 -30.35 20.84 -0.83
C LEU A 853 -29.05 20.02 -0.75
N LEU A 854 -27.94 20.65 -0.35
CA LEU A 854 -26.62 20.02 -0.35
C LEU A 854 -25.87 20.28 0.96
N VAL A 855 -25.44 19.21 1.61
CA VAL A 855 -24.53 19.24 2.77
C VAL A 855 -23.27 18.47 2.41
N LEU A 856 -22.11 19.14 2.52
CA LEU A 856 -20.79 18.58 2.25
C LEU A 856 -20.00 18.50 3.55
N ASP A 857 -19.61 17.29 3.93
CA ASP A 857 -18.67 17.02 5.00
C ASP A 857 -17.35 16.52 4.39
N PRO A 858 -16.20 17.16 4.69
CA PRO A 858 -14.94 16.79 4.07
C PRO A 858 -14.38 15.47 4.59
N VAL A 859 -14.70 15.05 5.82
CA VAL A 859 -14.30 13.75 6.36
C VAL A 859 -15.10 12.65 5.66
N GLU A 860 -16.41 12.83 5.53
CA GLU A 860 -17.27 11.86 4.84
C GLU A 860 -16.91 11.70 3.35
N ARG A 861 -16.48 12.78 2.69
CA ARG A 861 -16.01 12.75 1.29
C ARG A 861 -14.61 12.19 1.10
N LEU A 862 -13.79 12.10 2.16
CA LEU A 862 -12.33 11.86 2.14
C LEU A 862 -11.50 13.05 1.64
N ASP A 863 -12.10 14.24 1.59
CA ASP A 863 -11.44 15.52 1.32
C ASP A 863 -10.61 16.05 2.52
N PHE A 864 -10.80 15.46 3.71
CA PHE A 864 -9.98 15.69 4.91
C PHE A 864 -9.95 14.42 5.78
N GLN A 865 -8.85 14.23 6.52
CA GLN A 865 -8.78 13.31 7.65
C GLN A 865 -7.87 13.96 8.71
N HIS A 866 -8.08 13.66 9.99
CA HIS A 866 -7.16 14.11 11.03
C HIS A 866 -5.85 13.32 10.97
N LEU A 867 -4.71 14.01 11.06
CA LEU A 867 -3.36 13.43 10.99
C LEU A 867 -2.48 13.96 12.12
N GLU A 868 -1.67 13.08 12.71
CA GLU A 868 -0.74 13.41 13.80
C GLU A 868 0.71 13.41 13.34
N TYR A 869 1.57 14.13 14.06
CA TYR A 869 3.01 14.20 13.78
C TYR A 869 3.78 13.83 15.04
N SER A 870 4.38 12.64 15.03
CA SER A 870 5.08 12.09 16.20
C SER A 870 6.25 11.17 15.79
N PRO A 871 7.41 11.22 16.47
CA PRO A 871 7.78 12.24 17.45
C PRO A 871 8.07 13.59 16.76
N LEU A 872 7.60 14.71 17.32
CA LEU A 872 7.81 16.05 16.77
C LEU A 872 8.51 16.97 17.79
N VAL A 873 9.62 17.57 17.37
CA VAL A 873 10.40 18.53 18.16
C VAL A 873 10.65 19.77 17.29
N ASN A 874 10.20 20.95 17.74
CA ASN A 874 10.53 22.21 17.10
C ASN A 874 11.86 22.75 17.65
N PRO A 875 12.74 23.33 16.81
CA PRO A 875 14.05 23.83 17.26
C PRO A 875 13.98 25.15 18.05
N ARG A 876 12.82 25.83 18.03
CA ARG A 876 12.60 27.17 18.61
C ARG A 876 11.18 27.24 19.20
N ALA A 877 11.06 27.76 20.42
CA ALA A 877 9.77 27.87 21.13
C ALA A 877 9.01 29.19 20.89
N HIS A 878 9.67 30.18 20.27
CA HIS A 878 9.08 31.49 19.94
C HIS A 878 9.25 31.77 18.43
N ALA A 879 8.52 32.77 17.91
CA ALA A 879 8.55 33.11 16.49
C ALA A 879 9.94 33.58 16.03
N VAL A 880 10.32 33.21 14.81
CA VAL A 880 11.61 33.56 14.18
C VAL A 880 11.36 34.30 12.87
N GLY A 881 11.79 35.56 12.83
CA GLY A 881 11.52 36.48 11.72
C GLY A 881 10.08 36.98 11.70
N GLU A 882 9.68 37.62 10.60
CA GLU A 882 8.41 38.37 10.52
C GLU A 882 7.13 37.52 10.58
N ARG A 883 7.22 36.24 10.21
CA ARG A 883 6.06 35.34 10.06
C ARG A 883 6.40 34.00 10.71
N ARG A 884 5.48 33.48 11.53
CA ARG A 884 5.59 32.11 12.07
C ARG A 884 5.72 31.10 10.91
N LYS A 885 6.64 30.15 11.03
CA LYS A 885 6.91 29.08 10.04
C LYS A 885 6.60 27.73 10.69
N ILE A 886 6.06 26.79 9.92
CA ILE A 886 6.02 25.37 10.29
C ILE A 886 7.07 24.68 9.41
N LEU A 887 8.14 24.18 10.04
CA LEU A 887 9.35 23.67 9.36
C LEU A 887 9.15 22.26 8.79
N ASN A 888 8.35 21.42 9.45
CA ASN A 888 7.90 20.15 8.89
C ASN A 888 6.89 20.43 7.75
N ASN A 889 7.24 20.02 6.53
CA ASN A 889 6.45 20.34 5.35
C ASN A 889 5.06 19.67 5.37
N ARG A 890 4.97 18.41 5.82
CA ARG A 890 3.70 17.67 5.88
C ARG A 890 2.77 18.23 6.93
N PHE A 891 3.29 18.51 8.13
CA PHE A 891 2.50 19.19 9.16
C PHE A 891 2.01 20.57 8.68
N ARG A 892 2.83 21.33 7.95
CA ARG A 892 2.40 22.61 7.36
C ARG A 892 1.27 22.42 6.34
N GLU A 893 1.37 21.44 5.45
CA GLU A 893 0.33 21.11 4.47
C GLU A 893 -0.98 20.71 5.16
N GLN A 894 -0.94 19.85 6.18
CA GLN A 894 -2.11 19.42 6.93
C GLN A 894 -2.75 20.54 7.74
N TYR A 895 -1.94 21.37 8.43
CA TYR A 895 -2.46 22.55 9.13
C TYR A 895 -3.12 23.52 8.15
N GLN A 896 -2.53 23.75 6.98
CA GLN A 896 -3.14 24.56 5.92
C GLN A 896 -4.42 23.93 5.36
N ARG A 897 -4.50 22.59 5.26
CA ARG A 897 -5.73 21.86 4.86
C ARG A 897 -6.85 22.04 5.89
N LEU A 898 -6.55 21.94 7.20
CA LEU A 898 -7.52 22.27 8.25
C LEU A 898 -7.97 23.73 8.16
N MET A 899 -7.04 24.69 8.11
CA MET A 899 -7.38 26.12 8.00
C MET A 899 -8.27 26.40 6.77
N LYS A 900 -8.04 25.70 5.65
CA LYS A 900 -8.89 25.78 4.45
C LYS A 900 -10.28 25.19 4.69
N VAL A 901 -10.42 24.07 5.41
CA VAL A 901 -11.72 23.51 5.80
C VAL A 901 -12.49 24.48 6.71
N LEU A 902 -11.84 25.00 7.75
CA LEU A 902 -12.47 25.90 8.73
C LEU A 902 -12.91 27.23 8.08
N ALA A 903 -12.21 27.71 7.05
CA ALA A 903 -12.60 28.88 6.28
C ALA A 903 -13.93 28.75 5.49
N TYR A 904 -14.47 27.53 5.34
CA TYR A 904 -15.82 27.29 4.79
C TYR A 904 -16.90 27.13 5.87
N LYS A 905 -16.53 27.08 7.16
CA LYS A 905 -17.49 26.93 8.27
C LYS A 905 -17.98 28.29 8.77
N ALA A 906 -19.31 28.46 8.85
CA ALA A 906 -19.94 29.67 9.38
C ALA A 906 -19.82 29.77 10.92
N ALA A 907 -19.71 28.62 11.60
CA ALA A 907 -19.36 28.49 13.01
C ALA A 907 -18.51 27.22 13.19
N LEU A 908 -17.60 27.23 14.16
CA LEU A 908 -16.75 26.10 14.51
C LEU A 908 -17.47 25.21 15.53
N THR A 909 -17.23 23.91 15.48
CA THR A 909 -17.66 22.98 16.55
C THR A 909 -16.54 22.77 17.56
N ASP A 910 -16.88 22.26 18.74
CA ASP A 910 -15.92 21.88 19.79
C ASP A 910 -14.82 20.94 19.26
N ALA A 911 -15.18 20.06 18.31
CA ALA A 911 -14.26 19.13 17.66
C ALA A 911 -13.36 19.78 16.58
N ASP A 912 -13.73 20.97 16.05
CA ASP A 912 -12.84 21.83 15.27
C ASP A 912 -11.89 22.60 16.20
N GLU A 913 -12.41 23.22 17.25
CA GLU A 913 -11.61 24.03 18.19
C GLU A 913 -10.59 23.18 18.95
N LEU A 914 -10.95 21.94 19.30
CA LEU A 914 -10.03 20.93 19.85
C LEU A 914 -8.91 20.57 18.86
N ALA A 915 -9.22 20.41 17.58
CA ALA A 915 -8.22 20.15 16.53
C ALA A 915 -7.28 21.35 16.31
N VAL A 916 -7.78 22.59 16.46
CA VAL A 916 -6.97 23.80 16.46
C VAL A 916 -6.06 23.85 17.69
N ALA A 917 -6.59 23.65 18.90
CA ALA A 917 -5.81 23.63 20.13
C ALA A 917 -4.69 22.57 20.10
N TYR A 918 -4.98 21.37 19.58
CA TYR A 918 -3.99 20.32 19.33
C TYR A 918 -2.88 20.77 18.38
N TYR A 919 -3.21 21.27 17.17
CA TYR A 919 -2.18 21.69 16.22
C TYR A 919 -1.43 22.96 16.66
N LEU A 920 -2.00 23.81 17.52
CA LEU A 920 -1.27 24.89 18.19
C LEU A 920 -0.29 24.36 19.24
N THR A 921 -0.66 23.30 19.96
CA THR A 921 0.23 22.59 20.90
C THR A 921 1.41 21.95 20.17
N LEU A 922 1.20 21.35 18.98
CA LEU A 922 2.30 20.87 18.12
C LEU A 922 3.23 21.97 17.58
N GLN A 923 2.78 23.23 17.53
CA GLN A 923 3.58 24.40 17.13
C GLN A 923 4.28 25.07 18.34
N ASP A 924 4.16 24.49 19.55
CA ASP A 924 4.58 25.09 20.82
C ASP A 924 3.96 26.49 21.07
N ARG A 925 2.81 26.77 20.45
CA ARG A 925 2.01 28.01 20.62
C ARG A 925 1.12 27.88 21.86
N ILE A 926 1.73 27.57 23.01
CA ILE A 926 1.06 27.10 24.23
C ILE A 926 -0.02 28.06 24.75
N ALA A 927 0.23 29.39 24.75
CA ALA A 927 -0.79 30.38 25.13
C ALA A 927 -2.04 30.25 24.25
N GLU A 928 -1.85 30.32 22.93
CA GLU A 928 -2.92 30.22 21.94
C GLU A 928 -3.62 28.85 22.01
N ALA A 929 -2.88 27.77 22.29
CA ALA A 929 -3.46 26.45 22.48
C ALA A 929 -4.38 26.37 23.71
N ILE A 930 -4.01 27.04 24.82
CA ILE A 930 -4.86 27.16 26.02
C ILE A 930 -6.10 28.00 25.71
N ASP A 931 -5.94 29.14 25.02
CA ASP A 931 -7.06 30.04 24.67
C ASP A 931 -8.08 29.37 23.72
N TRP A 932 -7.63 28.49 22.83
CA TRP A 932 -8.52 27.68 21.98
C TRP A 932 -9.13 26.49 22.74
N PHE A 933 -8.35 25.80 23.58
CA PHE A 933 -8.87 24.68 24.38
C PHE A 933 -9.93 25.12 25.41
N ALA A 934 -9.81 26.34 25.95
CA ALA A 934 -10.72 26.89 26.94
C ALA A 934 -12.16 27.13 26.45
N LYS A 935 -12.40 27.04 25.13
CA LYS A 935 -13.73 27.21 24.51
C LYS A 935 -14.48 25.89 24.33
N VAL A 936 -13.74 24.78 24.20
CA VAL A 936 -14.25 23.44 23.92
C VAL A 936 -15.14 22.97 25.07
N ASP A 937 -16.42 22.69 24.84
CA ASP A 937 -17.16 21.84 25.77
C ASP A 937 -16.59 20.42 25.65
N ARG A 938 -15.77 20.06 26.65
CA ARG A 938 -15.17 18.74 26.78
C ARG A 938 -16.20 17.61 26.73
N LYS A 939 -17.50 17.85 26.99
CA LYS A 939 -18.56 16.84 26.89
C LYS A 939 -19.20 16.73 25.50
N ALA A 940 -19.00 17.70 24.62
CA ALA A 940 -19.56 17.72 23.26
C ALA A 940 -18.68 16.99 22.24
N VAL A 941 -17.38 16.85 22.51
CA VAL A 941 -16.44 16.14 21.61
C VAL A 941 -16.53 14.61 21.75
N PRO A 942 -16.46 13.83 20.66
CA PRO A 942 -16.43 12.37 20.76
C PRO A 942 -15.14 11.84 21.40
N GLU A 943 -13.99 12.49 21.17
CA GLU A 943 -12.66 12.05 21.63
C GLU A 943 -12.32 12.38 23.11
N GLN A 944 -13.14 11.93 24.06
CA GLN A 944 -13.02 12.24 25.50
C GLN A 944 -11.62 11.95 26.08
N ILE A 945 -11.12 10.71 25.96
CA ILE A 945 -9.81 10.29 26.50
C ILE A 945 -8.67 11.16 25.94
N GLN A 946 -8.72 11.50 24.65
CA GLN A 946 -7.74 12.35 23.99
C GLN A 946 -7.83 13.81 24.44
N CYS A 947 -9.06 14.32 24.61
CA CYS A 947 -9.32 15.66 25.13
C CYS A 947 -8.78 15.82 26.55
N ASP A 948 -8.96 14.80 27.40
CA ASP A 948 -8.50 14.79 28.79
C ASP A 948 -6.98 14.59 28.91
N TYR A 949 -6.35 13.86 27.98
CA TYR A 949 -4.88 13.83 27.87
C TYR A 949 -4.31 15.19 27.43
N LEU A 950 -4.93 15.87 26.47
CA LEU A 950 -4.55 17.24 26.10
C LEU A 950 -4.78 18.23 27.26
N ALA A 951 -5.88 18.07 28.01
CA ALA A 951 -6.14 18.88 29.21
C ALA A 951 -5.04 18.70 30.26
N ALA A 952 -4.59 17.46 30.51
CA ALA A 952 -3.49 17.16 31.44
C ALA A 952 -2.12 17.70 30.93
N TYR A 953 -1.84 17.58 29.63
CA TYR A 953 -0.65 18.15 28.99
C TYR A 953 -0.61 19.68 29.10
N LEU A 954 -1.74 20.35 28.86
CA LEU A 954 -1.86 21.80 29.02
C LEU A 954 -1.88 22.24 30.50
N ALA A 955 -2.32 21.37 31.42
CA ALA A 955 -2.22 21.61 32.86
C ALA A 955 -0.77 21.60 33.35
N PHE A 956 0.05 20.65 32.89
CA PHE A 956 1.52 20.70 33.06
C PHE A 956 2.10 22.04 32.55
N CYS A 957 1.70 22.48 31.36
CA CYS A 957 2.12 23.78 30.81
C CYS A 957 1.60 25.00 31.60
N ARG A 958 0.61 24.86 32.48
CA ARG A 958 0.17 25.91 33.42
C ARG A 958 0.80 25.80 34.82
N GLY A 959 1.49 24.70 35.14
CA GLY A 959 1.87 24.35 36.52
C GLY A 959 0.71 23.82 37.38
N ASP A 960 -0.41 23.45 36.74
CA ASP A 960 -1.63 22.92 37.36
C ASP A 960 -1.49 21.40 37.60
N LEU A 961 -0.69 21.06 38.63
CA LEU A 961 -0.33 19.68 38.93
C LEU A 961 -1.50 18.87 39.50
N ASP A 962 -2.39 19.50 40.29
CA ASP A 962 -3.56 18.84 40.87
C ASP A 962 -4.65 18.57 39.82
N GLY A 963 -4.88 19.49 38.88
CA GLY A 963 -5.75 19.26 37.73
C GLY A 963 -5.23 18.12 36.86
N ALA A 964 -3.92 18.13 36.52
CA ALA A 964 -3.28 17.04 35.79
C ALA A 964 -3.39 15.68 36.52
N ARG A 965 -3.17 15.66 37.85
CA ARG A 965 -3.27 14.44 38.67
C ARG A 965 -4.70 13.90 38.74
N THR A 966 -5.69 14.79 38.78
CA THR A 966 -7.11 14.41 38.81
C THR A 966 -7.52 13.74 37.49
N LEU A 967 -7.15 14.33 36.35
CA LEU A 967 -7.41 13.78 35.02
C LEU A 967 -6.71 12.42 34.84
N ALA A 968 -5.42 12.32 35.19
CA ALA A 968 -4.65 11.10 34.99
C ALA A 968 -5.09 9.95 35.90
N LYS A 969 -5.61 10.23 37.12
CA LYS A 969 -6.22 9.20 37.98
C LYS A 969 -7.52 8.64 37.41
N ALA A 970 -8.31 9.43 36.66
CA ALA A 970 -9.55 8.95 36.05
C ALA A 970 -9.32 7.85 34.99
N HIS A 971 -8.18 7.89 34.31
CA HIS A 971 -7.80 6.96 33.25
C HIS A 971 -6.69 5.96 33.64
N ALA A 972 -6.39 5.82 34.94
CA ALA A 972 -5.34 4.93 35.42
C ALA A 972 -5.63 3.43 35.20
N GLU A 973 -6.90 3.05 35.06
CA GLU A 973 -7.37 1.66 34.89
C GLU A 973 -7.85 1.35 33.47
N GLU A 974 -7.53 2.19 32.48
CA GLU A 974 -7.99 2.01 31.09
C GLU A 974 -7.61 0.61 30.53
N PRO A 975 -8.56 -0.13 29.91
CA PRO A 975 -8.34 -1.51 29.55
C PRO A 975 -7.51 -1.68 28.26
N VAL A 976 -7.19 -0.58 27.56
CA VAL A 976 -6.32 -0.58 26.37
C VAL A 976 -4.98 0.06 26.74
N ASP A 977 -3.94 -0.77 26.75
CA ASP A 977 -2.62 -0.46 27.31
C ASP A 977 -2.02 0.86 26.79
N ARG A 978 -2.16 1.14 25.49
CA ARG A 978 -1.71 2.38 24.83
C ARG A 978 -2.06 3.64 25.62
N TRP A 979 -3.31 3.78 26.05
CA TRP A 979 -3.80 4.99 26.71
C TRP A 979 -3.59 4.95 28.21
N ARG A 980 -3.68 3.76 28.83
CA ARG A 980 -3.29 3.57 30.24
C ARG A 980 -1.83 4.00 30.48
N THR A 981 -0.89 3.54 29.65
CA THR A 981 0.54 3.91 29.75
C THR A 981 0.76 5.42 29.63
N ARG A 982 0.03 6.11 28.75
CA ARG A 982 0.09 7.57 28.64
C ARG A 982 -0.32 8.29 29.92
N PHE A 983 -1.41 7.88 30.57
CA PHE A 983 -1.79 8.49 31.86
C PHE A 983 -0.92 8.03 33.04
N MET A 984 -0.39 6.80 33.03
CA MET A 984 0.63 6.37 34.01
C MET A 984 1.92 7.21 33.90
N GLN A 985 2.35 7.59 32.69
CA GLN A 985 3.48 8.51 32.48
C GLN A 985 3.20 9.91 33.05
N VAL A 986 1.96 10.42 32.95
CA VAL A 986 1.53 11.67 33.61
C VAL A 986 1.64 11.54 35.14
N LEU A 987 1.14 10.46 35.73
CA LEU A 987 1.24 10.21 37.17
C LEU A 987 2.70 10.08 37.64
N ALA A 988 3.54 9.35 36.90
CA ALA A 988 4.96 9.19 37.23
C ALA A 988 5.73 10.52 37.21
N GLN A 989 5.51 11.39 36.21
CA GLN A 989 6.14 12.71 36.19
C GLN A 989 5.58 13.66 37.28
N LEU A 990 4.32 13.50 37.67
CA LEU A 990 3.74 14.23 38.82
C LEU A 990 4.33 13.76 40.16
N ASP A 991 4.68 12.49 40.28
CA ASP A 991 5.34 11.94 41.47
C ASP A 991 6.81 12.37 41.53
N GLU A 992 7.54 12.31 40.41
CA GLU A 992 8.90 12.85 40.29
C GLU A 992 8.97 14.35 40.60
N ALA A 993 8.00 15.14 40.11
CA ALA A 993 7.88 16.57 40.44
C ALA A 993 7.64 16.84 41.94
N THR A 994 7.14 15.86 42.70
CA THR A 994 7.03 15.93 44.17
C THR A 994 8.24 15.34 44.91
N GLY A 995 9.29 14.94 44.20
CA GLY A 995 10.54 14.41 44.76
C GLY A 995 10.63 12.89 44.85
N ALA A 996 9.72 12.13 44.21
CA ALA A 996 9.87 10.69 44.06
C ALA A 996 11.03 10.33 43.11
N ALA A 997 11.52 9.10 43.18
CA ALA A 997 12.54 8.61 42.25
C ALA A 997 11.94 8.39 40.86
N ALA A 998 12.61 8.90 39.82
CA ALA A 998 12.22 8.70 38.42
C ALA A 998 12.14 7.20 38.08
N ALA A 999 10.97 6.76 37.60
CA ALA A 999 10.71 5.37 37.24
C ALA A 999 10.10 5.28 35.84
N ALA A 1000 10.61 4.36 35.02
CA ALA A 1000 10.03 4.07 33.71
C ALA A 1000 8.78 3.19 33.89
N THR A 1001 7.61 3.71 33.53
CA THR A 1001 6.35 2.94 33.50
C THR A 1001 6.27 2.05 32.26
N ASP A 1002 7.01 2.42 31.21
CA ASP A 1002 7.25 1.64 30.00
C ASP A 1002 8.76 1.61 29.71
N ALA A 1003 9.34 0.41 29.63
CA ALA A 1003 10.76 0.18 29.37
C ALA A 1003 11.11 0.07 27.86
N GLU A 1004 10.12 0.04 26.98
CA GLU A 1004 10.28 0.18 25.53
C GLU A 1004 10.16 1.65 25.09
N ASN A 1005 9.45 2.50 25.84
CA ASN A 1005 9.45 3.95 25.62
C ASN A 1005 10.86 4.54 25.86
N ARG A 1006 11.47 5.03 24.77
CA ARG A 1006 12.80 5.66 24.74
C ARG A 1006 12.99 6.70 25.84
N ASP A 1007 12.04 7.61 25.99
CA ASP A 1007 12.25 8.83 26.78
C ASP A 1007 12.07 8.54 28.27
N GLN A 1008 11.16 7.62 28.62
CA GLN A 1008 11.06 7.08 29.98
C GLN A 1008 12.30 6.25 30.36
N ALA A 1009 12.73 5.33 29.50
CA ALA A 1009 13.91 4.51 29.76
C ALA A 1009 15.20 5.34 29.86
N GLN A 1010 15.37 6.34 28.99
CA GLN A 1010 16.51 7.24 29.01
C GLN A 1010 16.47 8.21 30.20
N GLY A 1011 15.27 8.63 30.65
CA GLY A 1011 15.09 9.44 31.87
C GLY A 1011 15.48 8.68 33.13
N ALA A 1012 14.96 7.45 33.31
CA ALA A 1012 15.30 6.59 34.45
C ALA A 1012 16.81 6.23 34.48
N LEU A 1013 17.42 6.03 33.31
CA LEU A 1013 18.88 5.90 33.21
C LEU A 1013 19.58 7.21 33.60
N ALA A 1014 19.21 8.36 33.04
CA ALA A 1014 19.83 9.65 33.36
C ALA A 1014 19.77 10.00 34.87
N ALA A 1015 18.66 9.69 35.55
CA ALA A 1015 18.51 9.88 36.99
C ALA A 1015 19.51 9.09 37.84
N THR A 1016 20.06 7.98 37.31
CA THR A 1016 21.09 7.13 37.94
C THR A 1016 22.51 7.38 37.41
N GLU A 1017 22.71 8.34 36.50
CA GLU A 1017 24.04 8.67 35.97
C GLU A 1017 24.88 9.38 37.04
N PRO A 1018 26.18 9.06 37.19
CA PRO A 1018 27.10 9.88 37.97
C PRO A 1018 27.20 11.29 37.39
N ALA A 1019 26.83 12.32 38.15
CA ALA A 1019 27.05 13.71 37.78
C ALA A 1019 28.23 14.28 38.57
N LEU A 1020 29.08 15.04 37.88
CA LEU A 1020 30.26 15.68 38.44
C LEU A 1020 30.47 17.01 37.73
N GLU A 1021 30.49 18.12 38.47
CA GLU A 1021 30.96 19.42 38.00
C GLU A 1021 32.13 19.90 38.87
N LEU A 1022 32.94 20.81 38.33
CA LEU A 1022 34.17 21.30 38.95
C LEU A 1022 34.24 22.82 38.79
N GLN A 1023 34.41 23.54 39.89
CA GLN A 1023 34.60 24.99 39.93
C GLN A 1023 35.82 25.32 40.81
N VAL A 1024 36.82 26.02 40.27
CA VAL A 1024 38.11 26.29 40.93
C VAL A 1024 38.40 27.79 40.94
N GLU A 1025 38.00 28.46 42.01
CA GLU A 1025 38.12 29.92 42.17
C GLU A 1025 38.65 30.29 43.56
N ALA A 1026 39.31 31.45 43.67
CA ALA A 1026 39.82 32.01 44.93
C ALA A 1026 40.63 31.03 45.82
N GLY A 1027 41.35 30.07 45.21
CA GLY A 1027 42.12 29.05 45.92
C GLY A 1027 41.29 27.93 46.55
N LYS A 1028 40.03 27.74 46.12
CA LYS A 1028 39.12 26.67 46.53
C LYS A 1028 38.67 25.85 45.32
N ILE A 1029 38.35 24.59 45.59
CA ILE A 1029 37.85 23.60 44.62
C ILE A 1029 36.47 23.18 45.10
N ARG A 1030 35.44 23.62 44.41
CA ARG A 1030 34.06 23.14 44.57
C ARG A 1030 33.82 21.99 43.58
N ILE A 1031 33.28 20.90 44.10
CA ILE A 1031 32.84 19.73 43.38
C ILE A 1031 31.34 19.60 43.61
N ASP A 1032 30.53 19.83 42.59
CA ASP A 1032 29.09 19.52 42.64
C ASP A 1032 28.89 18.10 42.08
N HIS A 1033 28.13 17.27 42.77
CA HIS A 1033 28.09 15.84 42.49
C HIS A 1033 26.73 15.19 42.79
N ARG A 1034 26.39 14.16 42.01
CA ARG A 1034 25.22 13.29 42.22
C ARG A 1034 25.60 11.86 41.86
N ASN A 1035 25.06 10.88 42.58
CA ASN A 1035 25.31 9.44 42.39
C ASN A 1035 26.82 9.05 42.51
N LEU A 1036 27.62 9.84 43.24
CA LEU A 1036 29.05 9.59 43.50
C LEU A 1036 29.33 9.43 45.01
N LYS A 1037 30.39 8.68 45.33
CA LYS A 1037 30.90 8.48 46.71
C LYS A 1037 32.29 9.07 46.93
N SER A 1038 33.04 9.26 45.86
CA SER A 1038 34.37 9.89 45.86
C SER A 1038 34.70 10.42 44.47
N ALA A 1039 35.65 11.36 44.40
CA ALA A 1039 36.28 11.80 43.17
C ALA A 1039 37.79 12.01 43.39
N THR A 1040 38.58 11.72 42.36
CA THR A 1040 40.03 11.96 42.36
C THR A 1040 40.30 13.34 41.75
N LEU A 1041 40.97 14.21 42.50
CA LEU A 1041 41.53 15.46 42.01
C LEU A 1041 42.96 15.25 41.54
N ASN A 1042 43.21 15.46 40.25
CA ASN A 1042 44.55 15.43 39.64
C ASN A 1042 45.02 16.85 39.33
N PHE A 1043 46.30 17.14 39.59
CA PHE A 1043 46.88 18.47 39.47
C PHE A 1043 48.05 18.47 38.49
N TYR A 1044 47.94 19.29 37.44
CA TYR A 1044 48.93 19.41 36.37
C TYR A 1044 49.44 20.86 36.30
N PRO A 1045 50.67 21.16 36.75
CA PRO A 1045 51.27 22.47 36.59
C PRO A 1045 51.33 22.86 35.10
N MET A 1046 50.94 24.09 34.79
CA MET A 1046 50.86 24.58 33.41
C MET A 1046 52.06 25.44 33.04
N ASP A 1047 52.82 25.02 32.04
CA ASP A 1047 53.67 25.92 31.26
C ASP A 1047 52.75 26.76 30.35
N ILE A 1048 52.39 27.95 30.84
CA ILE A 1048 51.50 28.86 30.12
C ILE A 1048 52.15 29.41 28.86
N GLU A 1049 53.48 29.58 28.81
CA GLU A 1049 54.12 30.14 27.62
C GLU A 1049 54.09 29.13 26.45
N LEU A 1050 54.37 27.86 26.73
CA LEU A 1050 54.26 26.78 25.74
C LEU A 1050 52.80 26.56 25.28
N LEU A 1051 51.84 26.60 26.22
CA LEU A 1051 50.41 26.47 25.90
C LEU A 1051 49.93 27.65 25.03
N PHE A 1052 50.25 28.88 25.43
CA PHE A 1052 49.91 30.09 24.68
C PHE A 1052 50.56 30.10 23.29
N SER A 1053 51.84 29.74 23.19
CA SER A 1053 52.56 29.68 21.91
C SER A 1053 51.98 28.64 20.93
N ARG A 1054 51.34 27.58 21.44
CA ARG A 1054 50.61 26.57 20.66
C ARG A 1054 49.16 26.93 20.36
N SER A 1055 48.54 27.81 21.14
CA SER A 1055 47.10 28.08 21.11
C SER A 1055 46.75 29.47 21.70
N PRO A 1056 47.15 30.58 21.05
CA PRO A 1056 47.13 31.91 21.67
C PRO A 1056 45.73 32.48 21.89
N PHE A 1057 44.76 32.05 21.09
CA PHE A 1057 43.38 32.54 21.03
C PHE A 1057 42.36 31.50 21.54
N LEU A 1058 42.80 30.60 22.42
CA LEU A 1058 41.98 29.55 23.02
C LEU A 1058 41.70 29.88 24.48
N GLN A 1059 40.69 30.70 24.70
CA GLN A 1059 39.95 30.65 25.96
C GLN A 1059 39.16 29.33 25.93
N GLU A 1060 39.38 28.48 26.94
CA GLU A 1060 38.79 27.15 27.13
C GLU A 1060 39.22 26.06 26.09
N GLY A 1061 40.26 25.29 26.43
CA GLY A 1061 40.78 24.17 25.63
C GLY A 1061 41.18 22.96 26.46
N SER A 1062 40.22 22.14 26.89
CA SER A 1062 40.36 21.12 27.95
C SER A 1062 41.01 19.77 27.54
N ALA A 1063 41.35 19.56 26.26
CA ALA A 1063 41.65 18.22 25.74
C ALA A 1063 43.13 17.75 25.85
N GLN A 1064 44.11 18.66 25.77
CA GLN A 1064 45.51 18.30 25.46
C GLN A 1064 46.32 17.68 26.62
N PHE A 1065 45.87 17.80 27.87
CA PHE A 1065 46.62 17.35 29.05
C PHE A 1065 46.64 15.82 29.26
N SER A 1066 45.85 15.08 28.48
CA SER A 1066 45.62 13.63 28.60
C SER A 1066 46.87 12.73 28.43
N TYR A 1067 48.04 13.30 28.10
CA TYR A 1067 49.31 12.59 27.86
C TYR A 1067 50.40 12.91 28.90
N ILE A 1068 50.09 13.72 29.92
CA ILE A 1068 51.04 14.16 30.95
C ILE A 1068 50.69 13.47 32.27
N ARG A 1069 51.68 13.13 33.10
CA ARG A 1069 51.45 12.58 34.45
C ARG A 1069 51.12 13.71 35.44
N PRO A 1070 50.08 13.59 36.30
CA PRO A 1070 49.81 14.60 37.33
C PRO A 1070 50.94 14.66 38.36
N VAL A 1071 51.19 15.85 38.89
CA VAL A 1071 52.22 16.11 39.92
C VAL A 1071 51.66 15.87 41.33
N LEU A 1072 50.34 15.95 41.50
CA LEU A 1072 49.63 15.45 42.67
C LEU A 1072 48.31 14.80 42.23
N SER A 1073 47.94 13.71 42.89
CA SER A 1073 46.62 13.08 42.81
C SER A 1073 46.08 12.91 44.22
N GLN A 1074 44.85 13.35 44.47
CA GLN A 1074 44.21 13.33 45.79
C GLN A 1074 42.77 12.83 45.66
N THR A 1075 42.42 11.73 46.33
CA THR A 1075 41.04 11.30 46.46
C THR A 1075 40.30 12.17 47.47
N VAL A 1076 39.11 12.62 47.11
CA VAL A 1076 38.15 13.34 47.96
C VAL A 1076 36.95 12.44 48.20
N GLU A 1077 36.58 12.20 49.45
CA GLU A 1077 35.32 11.55 49.78
C GLU A 1077 34.15 12.54 49.61
N LEU A 1078 33.09 12.08 48.96
CA LEU A 1078 31.92 12.89 48.63
C LEU A 1078 30.76 12.44 49.53
N ALA A 1079 30.32 13.33 50.42
CA ALA A 1079 29.37 12.98 51.47
C ALA A 1079 27.98 12.68 50.89
N ALA A 1080 27.46 11.49 51.19
CA ALA A 1080 26.11 11.09 50.78
C ALA A 1080 25.05 12.07 51.32
N GLY A 1081 24.13 12.52 50.46
CA GLY A 1081 23.10 13.48 50.81
C GLY A 1081 23.56 14.95 50.83
N ARG A 1082 24.72 15.27 50.23
CA ARG A 1082 25.10 16.65 49.88
C ARG A 1082 25.39 16.72 48.38
N ASP A 1083 24.78 17.67 47.68
CA ASP A 1083 25.01 17.86 46.23
C ASP A 1083 26.32 18.60 45.92
N ALA A 1084 27.01 19.12 46.95
CA ALA A 1084 28.25 19.89 46.82
C ALA A 1084 29.27 19.54 47.91
N THR A 1085 30.55 19.51 47.54
CA THR A 1085 31.70 19.36 48.44
C THR A 1085 32.78 20.36 48.05
N THR A 1086 33.40 21.02 49.03
CA THR A 1086 34.43 22.04 48.80
C THR A 1086 35.72 21.68 49.52
N VAL A 1087 36.84 21.79 48.81
CA VAL A 1087 38.20 21.48 49.27
C VAL A 1087 39.11 22.68 49.01
N GLU A 1088 40.11 22.92 49.86
CA GLU A 1088 41.14 23.93 49.63
C GLU A 1088 42.12 23.49 48.54
N LEU A 1089 42.55 24.40 47.66
CA LEU A 1089 43.61 24.13 46.69
C LEU A 1089 44.94 23.86 47.45
N PRO A 1090 45.67 22.76 47.18
CA PRO A 1090 46.89 22.42 47.90
C PRO A 1090 47.93 23.56 47.87
N ALA A 1091 48.59 23.82 49.00
CA ALA A 1091 49.39 25.04 49.21
C ALA A 1091 50.46 25.27 48.12
N GLN A 1092 51.10 24.19 47.66
CA GLN A 1092 52.11 24.20 46.58
C GLN A 1092 51.61 24.71 45.22
N PHE A 1093 50.28 24.81 45.03
CA PHE A 1093 49.64 25.31 43.80
C PHE A 1093 48.93 26.66 44.00
N LYS A 1094 48.79 27.18 45.23
CA LYS A 1094 48.07 28.46 45.46
C LYS A 1094 48.72 29.66 44.74
N ALA A 1095 50.04 29.60 44.52
CA ALA A 1095 50.83 30.59 43.78
C ALA A 1095 51.36 30.04 42.43
N LYS A 1096 50.80 28.95 41.89
CA LYS A 1096 51.22 28.38 40.59
C LYS A 1096 50.04 28.09 39.70
N ASN A 1097 50.22 28.32 38.40
CA ASN A 1097 49.22 28.01 37.39
C ASN A 1097 49.08 26.49 37.26
N VAL A 1098 47.86 25.97 37.47
CA VAL A 1098 47.58 24.54 37.52
C VAL A 1098 46.27 24.22 36.81
N MET A 1099 46.26 23.17 35.99
CA MET A 1099 45.03 22.54 35.53
C MET A 1099 44.59 21.55 36.60
N VAL A 1100 43.39 21.74 37.14
CA VAL A 1100 42.75 20.80 38.05
C VAL A 1100 41.81 19.91 37.24
N GLU A 1101 41.96 18.61 37.37
CA GLU A 1101 41.04 17.60 36.84
C GLU A 1101 40.30 16.93 37.99
N ALA A 1102 38.98 16.76 37.86
CA ALA A 1102 38.18 15.93 38.75
C ALA A 1102 37.67 14.70 37.97
N LEU A 1103 37.89 13.51 38.52
CA LEU A 1103 37.52 12.23 37.92
C LEU A 1103 36.72 11.39 38.92
N GLY A 1104 35.50 10.98 38.54
CA GLY A 1104 34.61 10.18 39.38
C GLY A 1104 33.52 9.50 38.57
N GLY A 1105 33.26 8.20 38.85
CA GLY A 1105 32.20 7.44 38.18
C GLY A 1105 32.34 7.29 36.65
N GLY A 1106 33.54 7.51 36.09
CA GLY A 1106 33.78 7.57 34.64
C GLY A 1106 33.65 8.97 34.04
N VAL A 1107 33.10 9.95 34.77
CA VAL A 1107 33.05 11.35 34.35
C VAL A 1107 34.38 12.04 34.66
N ARG A 1108 34.82 12.89 33.73
CA ARG A 1108 35.98 13.77 33.86
C ARG A 1108 35.57 15.23 33.61
N LYS A 1109 35.95 16.14 34.51
CA LYS A 1109 35.90 17.59 34.32
C LYS A 1109 37.29 18.19 34.54
N THR A 1110 37.61 19.29 33.87
CA THR A 1110 38.90 19.99 33.99
C THR A 1110 38.68 21.51 34.03
N GLN A 1111 39.44 22.22 34.85
CA GLN A 1111 39.45 23.68 34.89
C GLN A 1111 40.85 24.24 35.22
N ALA A 1112 41.25 25.28 34.50
CA ALA A 1112 42.50 25.98 34.70
C ALA A 1112 42.39 27.00 35.84
N TYR A 1113 43.23 26.86 36.87
CA TYR A 1113 43.43 27.86 37.91
C TYR A 1113 44.66 28.73 37.59
N TYR A 1114 44.41 30.01 37.31
CA TYR A 1114 45.44 30.99 36.94
C TYR A 1114 45.91 31.79 38.15
N ALA A 1115 46.81 31.21 38.94
CA ALA A 1115 47.45 31.90 40.05
C ALA A 1115 48.29 33.10 39.55
N ASN A 1116 47.84 34.31 39.85
CA ASN A 1116 48.55 35.54 39.52
C ASN A 1116 48.22 36.66 40.52
N THR A 1117 49.17 37.55 40.74
CA THR A 1117 49.00 38.83 41.45
C THR A 1117 49.18 40.01 40.48
N LEU A 1118 48.93 39.79 39.19
CA LEU A 1118 49.15 40.77 38.11
C LEU A 1118 47.85 41.46 37.69
N LYS A 1119 47.76 42.76 37.96
CA LYS A 1119 46.76 43.63 37.35
C LYS A 1119 47.27 44.17 36.01
N VAL A 1120 46.85 43.50 34.94
CA VAL A 1120 47.06 43.89 33.54
C VAL A 1120 45.91 44.80 33.07
N GLN A 1121 46.24 45.96 32.50
CA GLN A 1121 45.29 46.89 31.88
C GLN A 1121 45.66 47.13 30.41
N MET A 1122 44.69 46.94 29.52
CA MET A 1122 44.85 47.18 28.08
C MET A 1122 44.54 48.64 27.75
N VAL A 1123 45.36 49.25 26.90
CA VAL A 1123 45.19 50.61 26.36
C VAL A 1123 45.01 50.48 24.84
N GLU A 1124 43.91 49.84 24.44
CA GLU A 1124 43.74 49.29 23.09
C GLU A 1124 43.83 50.34 21.97
N ALA A 1125 43.32 51.55 22.21
CA ALA A 1125 43.41 52.66 21.26
C ALA A 1125 44.85 53.11 20.93
N TYR A 1126 45.83 52.72 21.76
CA TYR A 1126 47.24 53.09 21.60
C TYR A 1126 48.18 51.88 21.56
N GLY A 1127 47.66 50.64 21.47
CA GLY A 1127 48.49 49.44 21.32
C GLY A 1127 49.42 49.14 22.51
N GLN A 1128 49.10 49.65 23.71
CA GLN A 1128 49.93 49.46 24.90
C GLN A 1128 49.22 48.62 25.98
N VAL A 1129 50.01 47.86 26.71
CA VAL A 1129 49.59 47.17 27.94
C VAL A 1129 50.33 47.76 29.13
N VAL A 1130 49.65 47.89 30.26
CA VAL A 1130 50.21 48.33 31.55
C VAL A 1130 50.04 47.21 32.58
N VAL A 1131 51.14 46.84 33.24
CA VAL A 1131 51.21 45.73 34.19
C VAL A 1131 51.60 46.27 35.56
N SER A 1132 50.83 45.91 36.58
CA SER A 1132 51.00 46.35 37.96
C SER A 1132 50.68 45.21 38.93
N HIS A 1133 51.22 45.25 40.15
CA HIS A 1133 50.84 44.32 41.20
C HIS A 1133 49.40 44.62 41.65
N ALA A 1134 48.55 43.60 41.76
CA ALA A 1134 47.12 43.75 41.99
C ALA A 1134 46.80 44.55 43.27
N ASP A 1135 47.39 44.13 44.39
CA ASP A 1135 47.16 44.74 45.71
C ASP A 1135 47.97 46.03 45.90
N THR A 1136 49.30 45.96 45.74
CA THR A 1136 50.18 47.11 46.03
C THR A 1136 50.16 48.22 44.97
N ARG A 1137 49.53 47.98 43.81
CA ARG A 1137 49.43 48.88 42.64
C ARG A 1137 50.76 49.36 42.05
N LYS A 1138 51.90 48.90 42.54
CA LYS A 1138 53.22 49.23 41.99
C LYS A 1138 53.33 48.70 40.54
N PRO A 1139 53.98 49.43 39.62
CA PRO A 1139 54.30 48.90 38.30
C PRO A 1139 55.16 47.64 38.40
N VAL A 1140 54.95 46.69 37.48
CA VAL A 1140 55.76 45.47 37.37
C VAL A 1140 56.64 45.62 36.14
N SER A 1141 57.90 45.97 36.36
CA SER A 1141 58.94 46.02 35.32
C SER A 1141 59.53 44.64 35.07
N GLY A 1142 59.85 44.31 33.82
CA GLY A 1142 60.47 43.03 33.48
C GLY A 1142 59.51 41.83 33.40
N ALA A 1143 58.19 42.03 33.52
CA ALA A 1143 57.24 41.02 33.06
C ALA A 1143 57.37 40.87 31.53
N TYR A 1144 57.56 39.64 31.07
CA TYR A 1144 57.58 39.24 29.66
C TYR A 1144 56.17 39.40 29.06
N VAL A 1145 56.10 39.85 27.81
CA VAL A 1145 54.85 39.99 27.06
C VAL A 1145 55.03 39.35 25.68
N LYS A 1146 54.20 38.37 25.37
CA LYS A 1146 54.21 37.63 24.09
C LYS A 1146 52.92 37.85 23.34
N VAL A 1147 53.00 38.21 22.06
CA VAL A 1147 51.88 38.66 21.23
C VAL A 1147 51.74 37.80 19.98
N TYR A 1148 50.52 37.35 19.72
CA TYR A 1148 50.14 36.67 18.47
C TYR A 1148 49.02 37.44 17.79
N ALA A 1149 49.04 37.41 16.46
CA ALA A 1149 47.99 37.95 15.59
C ALA A 1149 47.15 36.81 15.01
N ARG A 1150 45.84 37.05 14.87
CA ARG A 1150 44.95 36.28 13.99
C ARG A 1150 44.61 37.16 12.80
N THR A 1151 44.95 36.73 11.59
CA THR A 1151 44.66 37.47 10.36
C THR A 1151 43.17 37.46 10.04
N LYS A 1152 42.73 38.32 9.11
CA LYS A 1152 41.36 38.31 8.56
C LYS A 1152 41.02 36.99 7.84
N GLY A 1153 42.03 36.28 7.34
CA GLY A 1153 41.90 34.91 6.80
C GLY A 1153 41.80 33.81 7.87
N GLY A 1154 41.90 34.15 9.16
CA GLY A 1154 41.80 33.21 10.29
C GLY A 1154 43.11 32.52 10.68
N GLU A 1155 44.19 32.75 9.93
CA GLU A 1155 45.53 32.22 10.22
C GLU A 1155 46.10 32.86 11.50
N VAL A 1156 46.79 32.08 12.33
CA VAL A 1156 47.39 32.56 13.59
C VAL A 1156 48.90 32.55 13.49
N LYS A 1157 49.53 33.71 13.71
CA LYS A 1157 50.97 33.94 13.61
C LYS A 1157 51.51 34.63 14.86
N PHE A 1158 52.76 34.33 15.20
CA PHE A 1158 53.51 35.15 16.15
C PHE A 1158 53.66 36.55 15.58
N PHE A 1159 53.54 37.58 16.44
CA PHE A 1159 53.52 38.98 16.00
C PHE A 1159 54.65 39.79 16.62
N LYS A 1160 54.82 39.71 17.95
CA LYS A 1160 55.83 40.47 18.70
C LYS A 1160 56.01 39.88 20.09
N ASP A 1161 57.17 40.06 20.70
CA ASP A 1161 57.36 39.88 22.13
C ASP A 1161 58.35 40.91 22.72
N GLY A 1162 58.60 40.80 24.02
CA GLY A 1162 59.55 41.64 24.75
C GLY A 1162 59.18 41.76 26.21
N TYR A 1163 59.64 42.81 26.88
CA TYR A 1163 59.48 43.00 28.32
C TYR A 1163 58.89 44.36 28.65
N THR A 1164 58.14 44.43 29.75
CA THR A 1164 57.62 45.67 30.31
C THR A 1164 58.74 46.57 30.87
N ASP A 1165 58.63 47.88 30.61
CA ASP A 1165 59.59 48.87 31.06
C ASP A 1165 59.50 49.17 32.58
N LEU A 1166 60.33 50.11 33.07
CA LEU A 1166 60.32 50.56 34.47
C LEU A 1166 58.98 51.17 34.95
N ARG A 1167 58.04 51.43 34.04
CA ARG A 1167 56.68 51.94 34.31
C ARG A 1167 55.63 50.83 34.14
N GLY A 1168 56.06 49.57 34.00
CA GLY A 1168 55.23 48.41 33.75
C GLY A 1168 54.58 48.39 32.36
N ARG A 1169 55.11 49.14 31.38
CA ARG A 1169 54.47 49.30 30.07
C ARG A 1169 55.17 48.50 28.98
N PHE A 1170 54.37 47.96 28.06
CA PHE A 1170 54.84 47.36 26.82
C PHE A 1170 53.97 47.80 25.63
N ASP A 1171 54.59 48.10 24.50
CA ASP A 1171 53.92 48.35 23.22
C ASP A 1171 53.78 47.02 22.48
N TYR A 1172 52.54 46.54 22.36
CA TYR A 1172 52.22 45.26 21.76
C TYR A 1172 51.83 45.35 20.28
N ALA A 1173 51.66 46.55 19.71
CA ALA A 1173 51.10 46.75 18.38
C ALA A 1173 52.13 47.23 17.34
N SER A 1174 53.12 48.04 17.74
CA SER A 1174 54.08 48.63 16.81
C SER A 1174 55.09 47.61 16.32
N VAL A 1175 55.02 47.28 15.02
CA VAL A 1175 56.01 46.51 14.24
C VAL A 1175 56.23 47.21 12.90
N ASN A 1176 57.39 47.03 12.27
CA ASN A 1176 57.72 47.66 10.99
C ASN A 1176 57.21 46.84 9.77
N THR A 1177 56.01 46.26 9.89
CA THR A 1177 55.38 45.39 8.89
C THR A 1177 53.88 45.72 8.78
N ASN A 1178 53.25 45.40 7.65
CA ASN A 1178 51.81 45.61 7.45
C ASN A 1178 50.93 44.55 8.14
N GLU A 1179 51.51 43.66 8.95
CA GLU A 1179 50.82 42.52 9.57
C GLU A 1179 49.73 42.95 10.56
N LEU A 1180 49.88 44.14 11.17
CA LEU A 1180 48.84 44.75 11.99
C LEU A 1180 47.59 45.14 11.17
N GLU A 1181 47.76 45.47 9.88
CA GLU A 1181 46.64 45.87 9.01
C GLU A 1181 45.84 44.68 8.51
N ASP A 1182 46.43 43.49 8.41
CA ASP A 1182 45.71 42.23 8.13
C ASP A 1182 45.21 41.53 9.41
N SER A 1183 45.62 41.99 10.60
CA SER A 1183 45.16 41.46 11.88
C SER A 1183 43.67 41.76 12.12
N ALA A 1184 42.94 40.76 12.61
CA ALA A 1184 41.54 40.86 13.06
C ALA A 1184 41.43 40.88 14.60
N ARG A 1185 42.33 40.18 15.30
CA ARG A 1185 42.55 40.26 16.76
C ARG A 1185 44.01 40.05 17.10
N LEU A 1186 44.40 40.56 18.26
CA LEU A 1186 45.68 40.29 18.92
C LEU A 1186 45.43 39.55 20.23
N ALA A 1187 46.24 38.54 20.52
CA ALA A 1187 46.29 37.86 21.81
C ALA A 1187 47.63 38.15 22.49
N LEU A 1188 47.60 38.41 23.79
CA LEU A 1188 48.75 38.73 24.62
C LEU A 1188 48.81 37.79 25.82
N LEU A 1189 49.98 37.19 26.04
CA LEU A 1189 50.39 36.64 27.33
C LEU A 1189 51.26 37.66 28.04
N VAL A 1190 50.95 37.96 29.30
CA VAL A 1190 51.85 38.62 30.25
C VAL A 1190 52.32 37.58 31.26
N LEU A 1191 53.63 37.48 31.50
CA LEU A 1191 54.26 36.47 32.35
C LEU A 1191 55.35 37.10 33.24
N HIS A 1192 55.38 36.74 34.53
CA HIS A 1192 56.43 37.16 35.47
C HIS A 1192 56.69 36.03 36.48
N GLU A 1193 57.95 35.70 36.72
CA GLU A 1193 58.37 34.51 37.49
C GLU A 1193 57.68 34.41 38.87
N ASP A 1194 57.78 35.46 39.70
CA ASP A 1194 57.18 35.47 41.05
C ASP A 1194 55.68 35.83 41.12
N LEU A 1195 55.12 36.44 40.06
CA LEU A 1195 53.79 37.09 40.11
C LEU A 1195 52.74 36.38 39.25
N GLY A 1196 53.12 35.33 38.53
CA GLY A 1196 52.25 34.49 37.72
C GLY A 1196 52.05 35.02 36.29
N ALA A 1197 50.90 34.69 35.69
CA ALA A 1197 50.62 34.96 34.29
C ALA A 1197 49.17 35.37 34.03
N VAL A 1198 48.96 36.19 33.01
CA VAL A 1198 47.63 36.68 32.59
C VAL A 1198 47.57 36.74 31.07
N VAL A 1199 46.56 36.12 30.47
CA VAL A 1199 46.26 36.24 29.04
C VAL A 1199 45.16 37.29 28.81
N ARG A 1200 45.29 38.10 27.77
CA ARG A 1200 44.29 39.07 27.30
C ARG A 1200 44.20 39.04 25.78
N GLU A 1201 43.01 39.26 25.24
CA GLU A 1201 42.83 39.59 23.83
C GLU A 1201 42.48 41.07 23.69
N ALA A 1202 42.86 41.66 22.57
CA ALA A 1202 42.54 43.03 22.19
C ALA A 1202 42.19 43.13 20.70
N ALA A 1203 41.48 44.19 20.34
CA ALA A 1203 41.43 44.62 18.95
C ALA A 1203 42.81 45.17 18.51
N PRO A 1204 43.17 45.11 17.21
CA PRO A 1204 44.22 45.98 16.68
C PRO A 1204 43.80 47.45 16.91
N PRO A 1205 44.74 48.36 17.23
CA PRO A 1205 44.43 49.77 17.43
C PRO A 1205 43.77 50.39 16.19
N LYS A 1206 42.76 51.23 16.39
CA LYS A 1206 42.10 51.94 15.29
C LYS A 1206 42.99 53.10 14.83
N LYS A 1207 43.19 53.21 13.52
CA LYS A 1207 43.63 54.45 12.85
C LYS A 1207 42.46 55.42 12.73
#